data_AF-A0A0D3EYF9-F1
#
_entry.id   AF-A0A0D3EYF9-F1
#
_cell.length_a   1.000
_cell.length_b   1.000
_cell.length_c   1.000
_cell.angle_alpha   90.00
_cell.angle_beta   90.00
_cell.angle_gamma   90.00
#
_symmetry.space_group_name_H-M   'P 1'
#
loop_
_entity.id
_entity.type
_entity.pdbx_description
1 polymer ?
#
loop_
_entity_poly.entity_id
_entity_poly.type
_entity_poly.pdbx_seq_one_letter_code
_entity_poly.pdbx_strand_id
1 'polypeptide(L)'
;MFRATHRIMPRAPEPVHVLLLAAIAVQVFVQCTAQAASDQKPLVSRLAQDYNTSLYTISVKNGAPPLVVDLAGTLVWSTCPSTHATVPCQSAACDAVNRQQPRRCRYVDGGWFWAGREPGSRCACTAHPFNPVTGECSTGDLTTFAMSANTTNGTDLLYPESFTAVGACAPERLLASPSLPQAAAGVAGFSGTTPLSLPSQLAAQRRFGSTFALCLPAFATFGDTPVYLPNYDPSGPFDYTKMLRRTPFLTNPRRNGGYYLPVKRISVSWRGPGDVPVSLPAGALDLDVRTGRGGVVLSTTTPYAIMRPDVFRAFAKAFDTVVARDRYSSVARVAGEKPFELCYGGTGGFALMKRAGYDAPAITLELGAGATGNWTILNGNFLVRGTCVGIVEMGPEGMPVDGEPAVVLGGMQLENILMVFDLDKRTLGFSRLLEWDLTNCYSASFLDETFVAEAQNSKCLLPPAIVSLVLLISCMVATGEQQAPYKPLVVPLVRDSDTSFYTIPIKNGAPLVVDLAGTLVWSTCPSTHTTLVTGGRILRHLNELAKYVLIVLRADDGGEGGTFALYFLICTASALALRRLDELANHACVLERHRVLYRLLLLLGMCMVKCLMSLIPPATVSLVLLLSCLVATGDQQPAAYKLPLIVPLVRDTNTSLYTIAIKKGDAGPLVVDLAGALVWSTCPSTHATVSCLSGACGAANQQQPRRCRYVDGGWFWSGREPGSRCACTAHPFNPVTGECSTGDLTSFAMSANTTSNGTKLLYQEAFATVGACAPERLLASLPAGATGVAGFSRRPLSLPSQLAAQRNFGNKFALCMSQFVAFGDAPVYLGMEGRGFVDYREILPYTPLLTNPRIPGYYLPVKGISVSWSVPETPASLPAGALDLDARTGRGGVVLSTTTPYTVMRPDVFRAFAEAFDTAIIRRSKYTYSNVTRHPPVGPFKLCYNGAFPMLKRPASMDIPTIHLELDGATGTWSWFNDNYLVFAPGAALCVGVLEMGPGGMPVDGEPAMVVGVKQLDWNLLVFDLDKMLMWFSGDLAFRLAGIVNYTESLPYTPLLTNPRNPGYYLPVKGITVSWYGRDVTASLPADALNMDARTGRGGVVLSTTTPYAVMRPDVFRAFAEAFDAAIRGTDYAKVVRVPAVEPFKLCYDGAFPFRKRPPTWDVPTIDLELAGATGIWRLFTENYMVQTPRGMCVGILEMEAGGGMPVDGEPAMVLGLKQLDTNLLVFDLDKMLLWFSGELSFRLTGCVSPF
;
A
#
# COMPACT_ATOMS: atom_id res chain seq x y z
N MET A 1 -35.19 -15.21 84.45
CA MET A 1 -34.43 -15.47 85.69
C MET A 1 -32.96 -15.69 85.35
N PHE A 2 -32.07 -14.88 85.97
CA PHE A 2 -30.61 -15.03 86.12
C PHE A 2 -29.72 -15.01 84.85
N ARG A 3 -28.57 -14.30 84.77
CA ARG A 3 -27.76 -13.52 85.73
C ARG A 3 -26.79 -12.59 84.94
N ALA A 4 -26.38 -11.49 85.56
CA ALA A 4 -25.57 -10.39 85.01
C ALA A 4 -24.06 -10.66 84.92
N THR A 5 -23.36 -9.92 84.04
CA THR A 5 -22.04 -9.30 84.28
C THR A 5 -21.79 -8.09 83.37
N HIS A 6 -21.01 -7.13 83.89
CA HIS A 6 -20.84 -5.72 83.51
C HIS A 6 -20.39 -5.37 82.07
N ARG A 7 -20.87 -4.23 81.54
CA ARG A 7 -20.21 -3.43 80.48
C ARG A 7 -20.08 -1.96 80.92
N ILE A 8 -18.89 -1.41 80.73
CA ILE A 8 -18.54 0.01 80.91
C ILE A 8 -18.57 0.71 79.54
N MET A 9 -19.26 1.84 79.44
CA MET A 9 -19.05 2.89 78.43
C MET A 9 -18.09 3.96 79.01
N PRO A 10 -17.37 4.74 78.17
CA PRO A 10 -17.84 6.12 77.95
C PRO A 10 -17.59 6.73 76.55
N ARG A 11 -18.60 7.52 76.14
CA ARG A 11 -18.69 8.79 75.36
C ARG A 11 -17.76 9.15 74.18
N ALA A 12 -18.43 9.85 73.25
CA ALA A 12 -18.07 10.29 71.89
C ALA A 12 -17.13 11.52 71.79
N PRO A 13 -16.46 11.72 70.64
CA PRO A 13 -15.79 12.97 70.30
C PRO A 13 -16.63 13.89 69.38
N GLU A 14 -16.33 15.19 69.50
CA GLU A 14 -17.00 16.41 69.01
C GLU A 14 -17.00 16.67 67.48
N PRO A 15 -17.87 17.58 66.96
CA PRO A 15 -18.12 17.79 65.52
C PRO A 15 -17.00 18.53 64.75
N VAL A 16 -15.91 18.95 65.41
CA VAL A 16 -14.82 19.70 64.78
C VAL A 16 -13.96 18.81 63.85
N HIS A 17 -13.85 17.51 64.13
CA HIS A 17 -13.09 16.59 63.30
C HIS A 17 -13.78 16.20 61.99
N VAL A 18 -15.12 16.25 61.94
CA VAL A 18 -15.90 15.93 60.73
C VAL A 18 -15.83 17.10 59.72
N LEU A 19 -15.83 18.34 60.20
CA LEU A 19 -15.70 19.54 59.36
C LEU A 19 -14.28 19.72 58.79
N LEU A 20 -13.23 19.35 59.53
CA LEU A 20 -11.86 19.38 59.02
C LEU A 20 -11.61 18.30 57.95
N LEU A 21 -12.18 17.10 58.14
CA LEU A 21 -12.14 16.02 57.15
C LEU A 21 -12.96 16.35 55.90
N ALA A 22 -14.10 17.04 56.04
CA ALA A 22 -14.89 17.52 54.90
C ALA A 22 -14.18 18.64 54.14
N ALA A 23 -13.51 19.57 54.81
CA ALA A 23 -12.74 20.65 54.16
C ALA A 23 -11.50 20.13 53.43
N ILE A 24 -10.78 19.16 54.01
CA ILE A 24 -9.65 18.48 53.35
C ILE A 24 -10.16 17.61 52.18
N ALA A 25 -11.31 16.94 52.32
CA ALA A 25 -11.93 16.21 51.23
C ALA A 25 -12.34 17.14 50.07
N VAL A 26 -12.84 18.35 50.35
CA VAL A 26 -13.18 19.35 49.31
C VAL A 26 -11.93 19.95 48.67
N GLN A 27 -10.85 20.22 49.41
CA GLN A 27 -9.57 20.68 48.81
C GLN A 27 -8.89 19.59 47.97
N VAL A 28 -8.94 18.32 48.38
CA VAL A 28 -8.44 17.18 47.61
C VAL A 28 -9.32 16.90 46.39
N PHE A 29 -10.65 17.10 46.47
CA PHE A 29 -11.54 17.03 45.32
C PHE A 29 -11.29 18.16 44.31
N VAL A 30 -11.04 19.39 44.78
CA VAL A 30 -10.77 20.55 43.91
C VAL A 30 -9.40 20.44 43.23
N GLN A 31 -8.39 19.84 43.86
CA GLN A 31 -7.08 19.60 43.25
C GLN A 31 -7.03 18.37 42.34
N CYS A 32 -7.86 17.34 42.54
CA CYS A 32 -7.97 16.21 41.60
C CYS A 32 -8.72 16.57 40.31
N THR A 33 -9.57 17.60 40.31
CA THR A 33 -10.25 18.04 39.08
C THR A 33 -9.45 19.04 38.25
N ALA A 34 -8.32 19.56 38.75
CA ALA A 34 -7.51 20.55 38.05
C ALA A 34 -6.35 19.93 37.23
N GLN A 35 -6.01 18.66 37.43
CA GLN A 35 -4.91 17.98 36.71
C GLN A 35 -5.37 16.87 35.74
N ALA A 36 -6.69 16.73 35.51
CA ALA A 36 -7.27 15.80 34.53
C ALA A 36 -7.81 16.51 33.27
N ALA A 37 -7.21 17.65 32.92
CA ALA A 37 -7.42 18.31 31.63
C ALA A 37 -6.28 17.90 30.68
N SER A 38 -6.40 16.72 30.08
CA SER A 38 -5.75 16.25 28.83
C SER A 38 -5.59 14.72 28.81
N ASP A 39 -6.67 13.94 28.95
CA ASP A 39 -6.59 12.47 28.93
C ASP A 39 -7.43 11.80 27.82
N GLN A 40 -8.05 12.60 26.93
CA GLN A 40 -8.75 12.08 25.75
C GLN A 40 -7.90 12.27 24.50
N LYS A 41 -7.64 11.18 23.79
CA LYS A 41 -6.84 11.17 22.56
C LYS A 41 -7.61 11.84 21.40
N PRO A 42 -6.94 12.58 20.52
CA PRO A 42 -7.56 13.16 19.32
C PRO A 42 -8.20 12.09 18.41
N LEU A 43 -9.13 12.53 17.57
CA LEU A 43 -9.86 11.68 16.63
C LEU A 43 -9.35 11.87 15.20
N VAL A 44 -9.44 10.81 14.40
CA VAL A 44 -9.17 10.82 12.96
C VAL A 44 -10.25 10.04 12.23
N SER A 45 -10.69 10.59 11.10
CA SER A 45 -11.61 9.93 10.17
C SER A 45 -11.09 10.06 8.75
N ARG A 46 -11.38 9.05 7.93
CA ARG A 46 -11.04 9.06 6.51
C ARG A 46 -11.97 9.99 5.76
N LEU A 47 -11.38 10.71 4.82
CA LEU A 47 -12.09 11.45 3.79
C LEU A 47 -12.03 10.65 2.49
N ALA A 48 -12.97 10.90 1.59
CA ALA A 48 -12.95 10.38 0.23
C ALA A 48 -13.59 11.39 -0.72
N GLN A 49 -13.01 11.56 -1.91
CA GLN A 49 -13.62 12.33 -2.97
C GLN A 49 -14.58 11.46 -3.78
N ASP A 50 -15.77 11.96 -4.08
CA ASP A 50 -16.68 11.36 -5.04
C ASP A 50 -16.33 11.82 -6.47
N TYR A 51 -16.04 10.89 -7.38
CA TYR A 51 -15.60 11.25 -8.74
C TYR A 51 -16.68 11.87 -9.61
N ASN A 52 -17.95 11.60 -9.33
CA ASN A 52 -19.05 12.10 -10.15
C ASN A 52 -19.37 13.56 -9.81
N THR A 53 -19.31 13.92 -8.53
CA THR A 53 -19.63 15.28 -8.07
C THR A 53 -18.40 16.11 -7.69
N SER A 54 -17.21 15.48 -7.58
CA SER A 54 -15.97 16.09 -7.07
C SER A 54 -16.09 16.66 -5.64
N LEU A 55 -17.02 16.10 -4.85
CA LEU A 55 -17.27 16.51 -3.46
C LEU A 55 -16.61 15.56 -2.47
N TYR A 56 -16.29 16.03 -1.27
CA TYR A 56 -15.62 15.23 -0.25
C TYR A 56 -16.61 14.70 0.77
N THR A 57 -16.45 13.44 1.13
CA THR A 57 -17.29 12.75 2.11
C THR A 57 -16.47 12.27 3.30
N ILE A 58 -17.07 12.26 4.48
CA ILE A 58 -16.46 11.80 5.73
C ILE A 58 -17.24 10.63 6.32
N SER A 59 -16.51 9.60 6.74
CA SER A 59 -17.06 8.38 7.34
C SER A 59 -17.01 8.47 8.86
N VAL A 60 -17.99 9.17 9.45
CA VAL A 60 -18.15 9.31 10.91
C VAL A 60 -19.49 8.82 11.45
N LYS A 61 -20.44 8.44 10.59
CA LYS A 61 -21.78 8.01 11.01
C LYS A 61 -21.83 6.49 11.17
N ASN A 62 -22.17 6.00 12.36
CA ASN A 62 -22.12 4.57 12.69
C ASN A 62 -23.08 3.75 11.81
N GLY A 63 -22.52 2.84 10.99
CA GLY A 63 -23.30 1.91 10.15
C GLY A 63 -24.16 2.58 9.08
N ALA A 64 -23.91 3.86 8.77
CA ALA A 64 -24.71 4.65 7.85
C ALA A 64 -23.83 5.25 6.74
N PRO A 65 -24.43 5.64 5.61
CA PRO A 65 -23.67 6.21 4.50
C PRO A 65 -22.96 7.52 4.91
N PRO A 66 -21.83 7.88 4.26
CA PRO A 66 -21.00 9.00 4.67
C PRO A 66 -21.70 10.35 4.50
N LEU A 67 -21.14 11.39 5.12
CA LEU A 67 -21.66 12.75 5.07
C LEU A 67 -20.77 13.62 4.20
N VAL A 68 -21.34 14.50 3.36
CA VAL A 68 -20.57 15.48 2.59
C VAL A 68 -19.97 16.52 3.53
N VAL A 69 -18.69 16.85 3.37
CA VAL A 69 -17.99 17.85 4.19
C VAL A 69 -18.30 19.25 3.67
N ASP A 70 -18.86 20.10 4.53
CA ASP A 70 -19.11 21.51 4.22
C ASP A 70 -18.37 22.42 5.23
N LEU A 71 -17.28 23.05 4.78
CA LEU A 71 -16.51 24.03 5.56
C LEU A 71 -17.34 25.21 6.06
N ALA A 72 -18.36 25.63 5.32
CA ALA A 72 -19.25 26.72 5.73
C ALA A 72 -20.48 26.22 6.53
N GLY A 73 -20.69 24.90 6.58
CA GLY A 73 -21.85 24.29 7.20
C GLY A 73 -21.86 24.50 8.71
N THR A 74 -22.97 25.00 9.24
CA THR A 74 -23.16 25.33 10.66
C THR A 74 -23.75 24.19 11.49
N LEU A 75 -24.19 23.12 10.83
CA LEU A 75 -24.93 22.03 11.44
C LEU A 75 -24.64 20.71 10.70
N VAL A 76 -24.65 19.59 11.42
CA VAL A 76 -24.71 18.26 10.82
C VAL A 76 -26.16 17.90 10.52
N TRP A 77 -26.47 17.45 9.31
CA TRP A 77 -27.80 16.96 8.99
C TRP A 77 -27.76 15.67 8.17
N SER A 78 -28.79 14.84 8.30
CA SER A 78 -28.91 13.58 7.60
C SER A 78 -30.37 13.13 7.52
N THR A 79 -30.69 12.18 6.63
CA THR A 79 -32.00 11.51 6.66
C THR A 79 -32.21 10.76 7.97
N CYS A 80 -33.46 10.74 8.42
CA CYS A 80 -33.89 10.11 9.66
C CYS A 80 -35.03 9.13 9.41
N PRO A 81 -35.15 8.07 10.23
CA PRO A 81 -36.35 7.23 10.26
C PRO A 81 -37.60 8.03 10.65
N SER A 82 -38.78 7.51 10.29
CA SER A 82 -40.07 8.12 10.62
C SER A 82 -40.30 8.29 12.13
N THR A 83 -39.69 7.45 12.95
CA THR A 83 -39.65 7.56 14.42
C THR A 83 -38.21 7.78 14.88
N HIS A 84 -37.94 8.89 15.55
CA HIS A 84 -36.60 9.25 16.02
C HIS A 84 -36.68 10.13 17.28
N ALA A 85 -35.58 10.21 18.04
CA ALA A 85 -35.52 11.05 19.23
C ALA A 85 -35.52 12.54 18.85
N THR A 86 -36.27 13.36 19.57
CA THR A 86 -36.34 14.82 19.32
C THR A 86 -35.71 15.61 20.46
N VAL A 87 -34.98 16.67 20.13
CA VAL A 87 -34.42 17.60 21.11
C VAL A 87 -35.52 18.57 21.61
N PRO A 88 -35.67 18.80 22.94
CA PRO A 88 -36.68 19.71 23.47
C PRO A 88 -36.48 21.17 23.08
N CYS A 89 -37.58 21.91 22.89
CA CYS A 89 -37.57 23.31 22.46
C CYS A 89 -36.83 24.29 23.38
N GLN A 90 -36.80 24.03 24.69
CA GLN A 90 -36.13 24.90 25.68
C GLN A 90 -34.67 24.51 25.94
N SER A 91 -34.08 23.66 25.10
CA SER A 91 -32.69 23.25 25.25
C SER A 91 -31.74 24.29 24.63
N ALA A 92 -30.53 24.40 25.20
CA ALA A 92 -29.49 25.28 24.65
C ALA A 92 -29.12 24.93 23.19
N ALA A 93 -29.22 23.64 22.82
CA ALA A 93 -29.04 23.19 21.44
C ALA A 93 -30.13 23.72 20.50
N CYS A 94 -31.39 23.77 20.97
CA CYS A 94 -32.49 24.37 20.22
C CYS A 94 -32.32 25.88 20.06
N ASP A 95 -31.93 26.57 21.13
CA ASP A 95 -31.63 28.01 21.05
C ASP A 95 -30.48 28.29 20.08
N ALA A 96 -29.46 27.43 20.06
CA ALA A 96 -28.34 27.54 19.14
C ALA A 96 -28.76 27.32 17.68
N VAL A 97 -29.56 26.29 17.37
CA VAL A 97 -29.97 26.00 15.99
C VAL A 97 -30.93 27.06 15.44
N ASN A 98 -31.84 27.58 16.27
CA ASN A 98 -32.79 28.62 15.86
C ASN A 98 -32.13 29.96 15.51
N ARG A 99 -30.94 30.23 16.07
CA ARG A 99 -30.13 31.41 15.69
C ARG A 99 -29.44 31.26 14.33
N GLN A 100 -29.40 30.04 13.77
CA GLN A 100 -28.63 29.67 12.57
C GLN A 100 -29.50 29.52 11.32
N GLN A 101 -30.71 30.10 11.30
CA GLN A 101 -31.60 30.01 10.15
C GLN A 101 -30.96 30.56 8.87
N PRO A 102 -30.90 29.78 7.77
CA PRO A 102 -30.42 30.28 6.48
C PRO A 102 -31.29 31.44 6.01
N ARG A 103 -30.70 32.62 5.82
CA ARG A 103 -31.45 33.85 5.53
C ARG A 103 -32.01 33.92 4.11
N ARG A 104 -31.46 33.13 3.17
CA ARG A 104 -31.88 33.05 1.76
C ARG A 104 -31.59 31.66 1.20
N CYS A 105 -32.59 30.78 1.23
CA CYS A 105 -32.51 29.47 0.59
C CYS A 105 -33.82 29.18 -0.13
N ARG A 106 -33.77 28.36 -1.17
CA ARG A 106 -34.97 27.88 -1.85
C ARG A 106 -35.63 26.85 -0.95
N TYR A 107 -36.71 27.26 -0.27
CA TYR A 107 -37.44 26.36 0.61
C TYR A 107 -38.13 25.26 -0.20
N VAL A 108 -37.87 24.02 0.16
CA VAL A 108 -38.56 22.85 -0.38
C VAL A 108 -39.42 22.22 0.71
N ASP A 109 -40.69 22.01 0.39
CA ASP A 109 -41.62 21.35 1.30
C ASP A 109 -41.22 19.87 1.49
N GLY A 110 -41.05 19.47 2.76
CA GLY A 110 -40.71 18.11 3.17
C GLY A 110 -41.89 17.15 3.21
N GLY A 111 -43.12 17.61 2.92
CA GLY A 111 -44.33 16.79 2.86
C GLY A 111 -44.87 16.32 4.23
N TRP A 112 -45.86 15.41 4.20
CA TRP A 112 -46.57 14.86 5.38
C TRP A 112 -45.72 13.95 6.32
N PHE A 113 -44.39 14.00 6.22
CA PHE A 113 -43.47 13.08 6.90
C PHE A 113 -43.47 13.21 8.44
N TRP A 114 -43.94 14.35 8.99
CA TRP A 114 -43.94 14.65 10.44
C TRP A 114 -45.14 14.08 11.22
N ALA A 115 -45.92 13.16 10.63
CA ALA A 115 -47.13 12.59 11.23
C ALA A 115 -46.87 11.45 12.25
N GLY A 116 -45.63 10.99 12.41
CA GLY A 116 -45.24 9.85 13.26
C GLY A 116 -44.59 10.20 14.60
N ARG A 117 -45.07 11.24 15.31
CA ARG A 117 -44.50 11.62 16.63
C ARG A 117 -44.76 10.55 17.68
N GLU A 118 -43.80 10.30 18.55
CA GLU A 118 -44.04 9.59 19.81
C GLU A 118 -45.13 10.32 20.62
N PRO A 119 -46.14 9.62 21.16
CA PRO A 119 -47.14 10.19 22.05
C PRO A 119 -46.51 10.53 23.40
N GLY A 120 -45.82 11.69 23.47
CA GLY A 120 -45.17 12.17 24.70
C GLY A 120 -44.37 13.47 24.57
N SER A 121 -43.90 13.86 23.37
CA SER A 121 -43.07 15.06 23.19
C SER A 121 -43.91 16.34 23.13
N ARG A 122 -44.08 17.03 24.27
CA ARG A 122 -44.88 18.27 24.37
C ARG A 122 -44.31 19.48 23.58
N CYS A 123 -43.05 19.42 23.09
CA CYS A 123 -42.47 20.38 22.13
C CYS A 123 -41.16 19.81 21.51
N ALA A 124 -41.11 19.62 20.19
CA ALA A 124 -39.92 19.18 19.44
C ALA A 124 -39.24 20.38 18.75
N CYS A 125 -37.92 20.50 18.87
CA CYS A 125 -37.17 21.59 18.27
C CYS A 125 -37.06 21.45 16.75
N THR A 126 -37.45 22.49 16.02
CA THR A 126 -37.29 22.55 14.56
C THR A 126 -35.93 23.12 14.18
N ALA A 127 -35.25 22.46 13.26
CA ALA A 127 -34.01 22.88 12.63
C ALA A 127 -34.19 23.06 11.11
N HIS A 128 -33.20 23.68 10.47
CA HIS A 128 -33.25 24.02 9.06
C HIS A 128 -32.04 23.46 8.31
N PRO A 129 -32.07 22.18 7.89
CA PRO A 129 -31.02 21.62 7.04
C PRO A 129 -30.93 22.37 5.70
N PHE A 130 -29.69 22.58 5.25
CA PHE A 130 -29.37 23.34 4.03
C PHE A 130 -28.44 22.51 3.14
N ASN A 131 -28.80 22.38 1.86
CA ASN A 131 -27.97 21.76 0.85
C ASN A 131 -27.09 22.85 0.19
N PRO A 132 -25.76 22.85 0.46
CA PRO A 132 -24.86 23.90 -0.03
C PRO A 132 -24.59 23.83 -1.54
N VAL A 133 -24.94 22.73 -2.20
CA VAL A 133 -24.72 22.56 -3.65
C VAL A 133 -25.91 23.07 -4.46
N THR A 134 -27.14 22.84 -3.97
CA THR A 134 -28.37 23.27 -4.67
C THR A 134 -28.91 24.61 -4.17
N GLY A 135 -28.47 25.06 -2.98
CA GLY A 135 -29.04 26.24 -2.31
C GLY A 135 -30.45 26.01 -1.75
N GLU A 136 -30.90 24.76 -1.67
CA GLU A 136 -32.21 24.39 -1.13
C GLU A 136 -32.15 24.14 0.39
N CYS A 137 -33.26 24.40 1.07
CA CYS A 137 -33.40 24.14 2.50
C CYS A 137 -34.79 23.57 2.81
N SER A 138 -34.89 22.89 3.95
CA SER A 138 -36.15 22.37 4.47
C SER A 138 -36.27 22.66 5.97
N THR A 139 -37.42 22.36 6.56
CA THR A 139 -37.56 22.14 7.99
C THR A 139 -37.33 20.67 8.32
N GLY A 140 -36.77 20.40 9.49
CA GLY A 140 -36.81 19.08 10.10
C GLY A 140 -36.49 19.06 11.57
N ASP A 141 -36.78 17.95 12.23
CA ASP A 141 -36.60 17.82 13.68
C ASP A 141 -35.11 17.80 14.05
N LEU A 142 -34.76 18.52 15.12
CA LEU A 142 -33.44 18.43 15.73
C LEU A 142 -33.35 17.14 16.54
N THR A 143 -32.33 16.34 16.26
CA THR A 143 -32.09 15.02 16.84
C THR A 143 -30.63 14.84 17.24
N THR A 144 -30.29 13.64 17.73
CA THR A 144 -28.93 13.21 18.02
C THR A 144 -28.56 12.03 17.12
N PHE A 145 -27.42 12.13 16.45
CA PHE A 145 -26.85 11.06 15.64
C PHE A 145 -25.76 10.32 16.40
N ALA A 146 -25.80 8.99 16.36
CA ALA A 146 -24.69 8.16 16.82
C ALA A 146 -23.56 8.17 15.77
N MET A 147 -22.35 8.46 16.22
CA MET A 147 -21.15 8.63 15.39
C MET A 147 -19.98 7.84 15.96
N SER A 148 -18.98 7.55 15.13
CA SER A 148 -17.67 7.07 15.59
C SER A 148 -16.53 7.56 14.71
N ALA A 149 -15.36 7.66 15.31
CA ALA A 149 -14.09 7.93 14.62
C ALA A 149 -12.97 7.19 15.36
N ASN A 150 -11.84 6.97 14.69
CA ASN A 150 -10.69 6.33 15.34
C ASN A 150 -9.94 7.35 16.18
N THR A 151 -9.41 6.92 17.32
CA THR A 151 -8.46 7.72 18.09
C THR A 151 -7.05 7.58 17.52
N THR A 152 -6.22 8.62 17.64
CA THR A 152 -4.84 8.61 17.14
C THR A 152 -3.87 9.35 18.08
N ASN A 153 -2.60 8.97 18.03
CA ASN A 153 -1.47 9.70 18.61
C ASN A 153 -0.71 10.54 17.54
N GLY A 154 -1.16 10.55 16.29
CA GLY A 154 -0.50 11.19 15.15
C GLY A 154 0.34 10.24 14.28
N THR A 155 0.70 9.06 14.78
CA THR A 155 1.41 8.02 14.02
C THR A 155 0.56 6.78 13.77
N ASP A 156 -0.35 6.46 14.70
CA ASP A 156 -1.08 5.19 14.71
C ASP A 156 -2.57 5.39 14.94
N LEU A 157 -3.38 4.44 14.46
CA LEU A 157 -4.78 4.28 14.88
C LEU A 157 -4.82 3.44 16.15
N LEU A 158 -5.45 3.97 17.21
CA LEU A 158 -5.46 3.31 18.52
C LEU A 158 -6.72 2.44 18.69
N TYR A 159 -7.90 3.05 18.67
CA TYR A 159 -9.19 2.34 18.77
C TYR A 159 -10.35 3.23 18.28
N PRO A 160 -11.45 2.63 17.79
CA PRO A 160 -12.66 3.38 17.47
C PRO A 160 -13.33 3.92 18.74
N GLU A 161 -13.73 5.18 18.71
CA GLU A 161 -14.43 5.87 19.79
C GLU A 161 -15.80 6.32 19.28
N SER A 162 -16.87 5.92 19.98
CA SER A 162 -18.23 6.34 19.67
C SER A 162 -18.59 7.65 20.39
N PHE A 163 -19.32 8.53 19.72
CA PHE A 163 -19.81 9.79 20.27
C PHE A 163 -21.19 10.12 19.70
N THR A 164 -21.84 11.13 20.25
CA THR A 164 -23.13 11.64 19.77
C THR A 164 -22.96 13.04 19.22
N ALA A 165 -23.61 13.36 18.11
CA ALA A 165 -23.67 14.73 17.60
C ALA A 165 -25.13 15.16 17.46
N VAL A 166 -25.45 16.35 17.93
CA VAL A 166 -26.72 17.01 17.69
C VAL A 166 -26.77 17.46 16.23
N GLY A 167 -27.85 17.15 15.54
CA GLY A 167 -28.01 17.48 14.12
C GLY A 167 -29.47 17.49 13.68
N ALA A 168 -29.73 17.86 12.44
CA ALA A 168 -31.09 17.95 11.90
C ALA A 168 -31.46 16.77 11.02
N CYS A 169 -32.69 16.30 11.15
CA CYS A 169 -33.32 15.43 10.17
C CYS A 169 -33.61 16.20 8.88
N ALA A 170 -33.31 15.59 7.74
CA ALA A 170 -33.56 16.15 6.41
C ALA A 170 -34.47 15.22 5.59
N PRO A 171 -35.39 15.77 4.78
CA PRO A 171 -36.15 14.97 3.83
C PRO A 171 -35.24 14.46 2.71
N GLU A 172 -35.56 13.29 2.15
CA GLU A 172 -34.83 12.69 1.03
C GLU A 172 -34.72 13.63 -0.19
N ARG A 173 -35.66 14.56 -0.36
CA ARG A 173 -35.60 15.58 -1.43
C ARG A 173 -34.33 16.44 -1.37
N LEU A 174 -33.82 16.74 -0.17
CA LEU A 174 -32.56 17.46 -0.05
C LEU A 174 -31.35 16.62 -0.50
N LEU A 175 -31.50 15.29 -0.60
CA LEU A 175 -30.53 14.35 -1.15
C LEU A 175 -30.79 14.01 -2.63
N ALA A 176 -32.05 14.03 -3.08
CA ALA A 176 -32.50 13.52 -4.38
C ALA A 176 -32.02 14.32 -5.61
N SER A 177 -31.16 15.32 -5.41
CA SER A 177 -30.54 16.06 -6.52
C SER A 177 -29.33 15.29 -7.06
N PRO A 178 -29.09 15.25 -8.39
CA PRO A 178 -27.85 14.70 -8.96
C PRO A 178 -26.56 15.41 -8.51
N SER A 179 -26.68 16.44 -7.65
CA SER A 179 -25.59 17.31 -7.20
C SER A 179 -24.86 16.83 -5.93
N LEU A 180 -25.46 15.93 -5.12
CA LEU A 180 -24.77 15.30 -3.99
C LEU A 180 -24.34 13.87 -4.37
N PRO A 181 -23.28 13.31 -3.74
CA PRO A 181 -22.87 11.93 -3.99
C PRO A 181 -24.01 10.95 -3.71
N GLN A 182 -24.22 9.97 -4.58
CA GLN A 182 -25.31 8.99 -4.44
C GLN A 182 -25.22 8.18 -3.13
N ALA A 183 -24.01 7.99 -2.62
CA ALA A 183 -23.75 7.32 -1.35
C ALA A 183 -23.87 8.25 -0.12
N ALA A 184 -24.12 9.55 -0.28
CA ALA A 184 -24.18 10.46 0.86
C ALA A 184 -25.54 10.41 1.57
N ALA A 185 -25.53 10.29 2.89
CA ALA A 185 -26.75 10.35 3.72
C ALA A 185 -27.08 11.77 4.21
N GLY A 186 -26.23 12.76 3.93
CA GLY A 186 -26.37 14.12 4.45
C GLY A 186 -25.09 14.93 4.34
N VAL A 187 -25.00 16.00 5.15
CA VAL A 187 -23.87 16.93 5.17
C VAL A 187 -23.37 17.10 6.61
N ALA A 188 -22.05 17.07 6.79
CA ALA A 188 -21.36 17.42 8.01
C ALA A 188 -20.83 18.85 7.89
N GLY A 189 -21.42 19.77 8.66
CA GLY A 189 -20.95 21.15 8.75
C GLY A 189 -19.68 21.28 9.61
N PHE A 190 -18.69 22.00 9.11
CA PHE A 190 -17.38 22.21 9.73
C PHE A 190 -17.14 23.64 10.22
N SER A 191 -18.16 24.50 10.26
CA SER A 191 -17.99 25.91 10.64
C SER A 191 -17.45 26.08 12.07
N GLY A 192 -16.42 26.91 12.19
CA GLY A 192 -15.87 27.32 13.49
C GLY A 192 -16.69 28.38 14.24
N THR A 193 -17.78 28.88 13.65
CA THR A 193 -18.57 30.00 14.21
C THR A 193 -19.78 29.56 15.02
N THR A 194 -20.06 28.26 15.06
CA THR A 194 -21.32 27.72 15.58
C THR A 194 -21.08 26.50 16.46
N PRO A 195 -21.74 26.39 17.63
CA PRO A 195 -21.52 25.27 18.54
C PRO A 195 -22.07 23.93 18.04
N LEU A 196 -22.85 23.93 16.95
CA LEU A 196 -23.50 22.74 16.38
C LEU A 196 -22.80 22.19 15.12
N SER A 197 -21.66 22.75 14.71
CA SER A 197 -20.82 22.11 13.70
C SER A 197 -20.11 20.88 14.28
N LEU A 198 -19.70 19.93 13.44
CA LEU A 198 -19.05 18.71 13.90
C LEU A 198 -17.77 18.99 14.71
N PRO A 199 -16.81 19.83 14.25
CA PRO A 199 -15.61 20.13 15.02
C PRO A 199 -15.91 20.81 16.36
N SER A 200 -16.85 21.76 16.40
CA SER A 200 -17.19 22.47 17.64
C SER A 200 -17.90 21.59 18.66
N GLN A 201 -18.77 20.68 18.22
CA GLN A 201 -19.39 19.69 19.09
C GLN A 201 -18.36 18.72 19.68
N LEU A 202 -17.43 18.22 18.85
CA LEU A 202 -16.36 17.33 19.30
C LEU A 202 -15.43 18.02 20.31
N ALA A 203 -15.00 19.26 20.01
CA ALA A 203 -14.17 20.03 20.92
C ALA A 203 -14.85 20.25 22.29
N ALA A 204 -16.15 20.58 22.29
CA ALA A 204 -16.93 20.80 23.51
C ALA A 204 -17.12 19.52 24.34
N GLN A 205 -17.32 18.38 23.68
CA GLN A 205 -17.53 17.09 24.35
C GLN A 205 -16.24 16.48 24.90
N ARG A 206 -15.12 16.64 24.18
CA ARG A 206 -13.91 15.84 24.39
C ARG A 206 -12.73 16.61 24.99
N ARG A 207 -12.79 17.96 25.03
CA ARG A 207 -11.79 18.83 25.67
C ARG A 207 -10.34 18.64 25.19
N PHE A 208 -10.12 18.15 23.97
CA PHE A 208 -8.79 17.93 23.36
C PHE A 208 -8.28 19.11 22.50
N GLY A 209 -8.78 20.32 22.77
CA GLY A 209 -8.53 21.51 21.95
C GLY A 209 -9.61 21.77 20.89
N SER A 210 -9.75 23.03 20.47
CA SER A 210 -10.70 23.48 19.43
C SER A 210 -10.05 23.50 18.03
N THR A 211 -9.14 22.55 17.79
CA THR A 211 -8.40 22.44 16.54
C THR A 211 -8.94 21.27 15.71
N PHE A 212 -8.90 21.42 14.39
CA PHE A 212 -9.10 20.29 13.48
C PHE A 212 -8.20 20.45 12.27
N ALA A 213 -7.76 19.33 11.69
CA ALA A 213 -7.01 19.35 10.44
C ALA A 213 -7.78 18.68 9.31
N LEU A 214 -7.58 19.17 8.09
CA LEU A 214 -8.05 18.57 6.85
C LEU A 214 -6.87 18.41 5.90
N CYS A 215 -6.75 17.22 5.32
CA CYS A 215 -5.83 16.95 4.22
C CYS A 215 -6.62 16.24 3.13
N LEU A 216 -7.12 17.00 2.16
CA LEU A 216 -8.04 16.49 1.15
C LEU A 216 -7.29 15.68 0.07
N PRO A 217 -7.86 14.55 -0.39
CA PRO A 217 -9.12 13.94 0.05
C PRO A 217 -8.92 12.83 1.11
N ALA A 218 -7.80 12.76 1.84
CA ALA A 218 -7.40 11.58 2.61
C ALA A 218 -7.98 11.49 4.03
N PHE A 219 -7.87 12.54 4.85
CA PHE A 219 -8.26 12.47 6.26
C PHE A 219 -8.67 13.80 6.88
N ALA A 220 -9.42 13.70 7.98
CA ALA A 220 -9.71 14.76 8.92
C ALA A 220 -9.29 14.35 10.33
N THR A 221 -8.60 15.22 11.07
CA THR A 221 -8.33 15.03 12.51
C THR A 221 -9.06 16.06 13.35
N PHE A 222 -9.46 15.68 14.57
CA PHE A 222 -10.13 16.54 15.53
C PHE A 222 -9.37 16.52 16.85
N GLY A 223 -8.98 17.70 17.31
CA GLY A 223 -8.08 17.91 18.45
C GLY A 223 -6.63 18.12 18.03
N ASP A 224 -5.83 18.55 19.00
CA ASP A 224 -4.41 18.85 18.81
C ASP A 224 -3.64 17.56 18.48
N THR A 225 -3.49 17.28 17.19
CA THR A 225 -2.87 16.05 16.68
C THR A 225 -1.66 16.40 15.82
N PRO A 226 -0.45 15.94 16.15
CA PRO A 226 0.67 16.01 15.22
C PRO A 226 0.38 15.15 13.99
N VAL A 227 0.84 15.59 12.83
CA VAL A 227 0.62 14.88 11.55
C VAL A 227 1.99 14.54 11.01
N TYR A 228 2.34 13.26 11.09
CA TYR A 228 3.63 12.76 10.60
C TYR A 228 3.51 12.36 9.15
N LEU A 229 4.38 12.94 8.31
CA LEU A 229 4.47 12.65 6.88
C LEU A 229 5.91 12.25 6.54
N PRO A 230 6.12 11.25 5.66
CA PRO A 230 7.45 10.91 5.18
C PRO A 230 8.03 12.08 4.40
N ASN A 231 9.31 12.36 4.60
CA ASN A 231 10.08 13.41 3.94
C ASN A 231 11.47 12.85 3.57
N TYR A 232 12.23 13.53 2.73
CA TYR A 232 13.59 13.16 2.29
C TYR A 232 14.64 13.13 3.43
N ASP A 233 14.24 13.34 4.68
CA ASP A 233 15.13 13.29 5.83
C ASP A 233 15.33 11.84 6.31
N PRO A 234 16.57 11.31 6.33
CA PRO A 234 16.87 9.95 6.76
C PRO A 234 16.62 9.67 8.27
N SER A 235 16.14 10.64 9.05
CA SER A 235 15.88 10.49 10.50
C SER A 235 14.45 10.04 10.87
N GLY A 236 13.53 9.84 9.91
CA GLY A 236 12.19 9.28 10.13
C GLY A 236 11.03 10.25 9.81
N PRO A 237 9.76 9.84 10.03
CA PRO A 237 8.59 10.68 9.77
C PRO A 237 8.65 11.99 10.56
N PHE A 238 8.49 13.13 9.88
CA PHE A 238 8.57 14.45 10.50
C PHE A 238 7.15 14.97 10.81
N ASP A 239 6.97 15.59 11.99
CA ASP A 239 5.71 16.24 12.36
C ASP A 239 5.51 17.53 11.54
N TYR A 240 4.72 17.39 10.48
CA TYR A 240 4.49 18.41 9.49
C TYR A 240 3.72 19.62 10.02
N THR A 241 3.02 19.48 11.14
CA THR A 241 2.30 20.59 11.77
C THR A 241 3.25 21.70 12.24
N LYS A 242 4.53 21.38 12.46
CA LYS A 242 5.58 22.33 12.85
C LYS A 242 6.10 23.19 11.69
N MET A 243 5.87 22.78 10.43
CA MET A 243 6.31 23.50 9.23
C MET A 243 5.21 24.38 8.61
N LEU A 244 4.02 24.40 9.21
CA LEU A 244 2.88 25.14 8.66
C LEU A 244 3.09 26.65 8.70
N ARG A 245 2.79 27.30 7.58
CA ARG A 245 2.58 28.75 7.55
C ARG A 245 1.23 29.05 8.19
N ARG A 246 1.11 30.17 8.87
CA ARG A 246 -0.12 30.56 9.59
C ARG A 246 -0.67 31.85 9.02
N THR A 247 -1.99 31.97 8.99
CA THR A 247 -2.70 33.20 8.65
C THR A 247 -3.97 33.31 9.49
N PRO A 248 -4.36 34.50 9.97
CA PRO A 248 -5.65 34.66 10.62
C PRO A 248 -6.77 34.45 9.60
N PHE A 249 -7.88 33.85 10.02
CA PHE A 249 -9.10 33.80 9.20
C PHE A 249 -10.16 34.78 9.74
N LEU A 250 -10.83 35.44 8.81
CA LEU A 250 -11.92 36.38 9.04
C LEU A 250 -13.25 35.61 9.05
N THR A 251 -14.23 36.17 9.75
CA THR A 251 -15.61 35.68 9.77
C THR A 251 -16.52 36.77 9.27
N ASN A 252 -17.45 36.44 8.39
CA ASN A 252 -18.44 37.39 7.92
C ASN A 252 -19.55 37.58 8.97
N PRO A 253 -19.67 38.73 9.65
CA PRO A 253 -20.66 38.89 10.72
C PRO A 253 -22.10 38.94 10.19
N ARG A 254 -22.28 39.16 8.88
CA ARG A 254 -23.60 39.10 8.23
C ARG A 254 -23.98 37.67 7.84
N ARG A 255 -23.02 36.72 7.84
CA ARG A 255 -23.20 35.34 7.36
C ARG A 255 -22.35 34.36 8.18
N ASN A 256 -23.03 33.52 8.96
CA ASN A 256 -22.37 32.49 9.74
C ASN A 256 -21.82 31.39 8.81
N GLY A 257 -20.71 30.75 9.18
CA GLY A 257 -20.24 29.57 8.44
C GLY A 257 -18.78 29.59 8.00
N GLY A 258 -18.48 30.41 7.00
CA GLY A 258 -17.26 30.27 6.17
C GLY A 258 -15.97 30.84 6.75
N TYR A 259 -14.85 30.29 6.29
CA TYR A 259 -13.48 30.70 6.61
C TYR A 259 -12.94 31.65 5.54
N TYR A 260 -12.83 32.94 5.87
CA TYR A 260 -12.32 33.95 4.94
C TYR A 260 -10.84 34.23 5.18
N LEU A 261 -10.06 34.36 4.12
CA LEU A 261 -8.65 34.70 4.17
C LEU A 261 -8.45 36.20 3.88
N PRO A 262 -7.56 36.89 4.63
CA PRO A 262 -7.23 38.29 4.37
C PRO A 262 -6.25 38.38 3.19
N VAL A 263 -6.72 38.22 1.96
CA VAL A 263 -5.87 38.30 0.76
C VAL A 263 -5.76 39.75 0.28
N LYS A 264 -4.54 40.28 0.22
CA LYS A 264 -4.27 41.66 -0.23
C LYS A 264 -4.11 41.76 -1.75
N ARG A 265 -3.48 40.76 -2.35
CA ARG A 265 -3.13 40.76 -3.78
C ARG A 265 -3.03 39.34 -4.31
N ILE A 266 -3.34 39.17 -5.58
CA ILE A 266 -3.08 37.95 -6.36
C ILE A 266 -1.99 38.29 -7.36
N SER A 267 -0.99 37.42 -7.50
CA SER A 267 0.04 37.53 -8.53
C SER A 267 0.23 36.19 -9.25
N VAL A 268 0.67 36.26 -10.51
CA VAL A 268 1.01 35.08 -11.31
C VAL A 268 2.48 35.16 -11.68
N SER A 269 3.21 34.06 -11.51
CA SER A 269 4.65 33.99 -11.83
C SER A 269 4.98 32.67 -12.51
N TRP A 270 6.05 32.64 -13.31
CA TRP A 270 6.51 31.41 -13.94
C TRP A 270 8.03 31.47 -14.18
N ARG A 271 8.49 31.58 -15.43
CA ARG A 271 9.88 31.80 -15.81
C ARG A 271 10.06 33.22 -16.36
N GLY A 272 11.08 33.93 -15.87
CA GLY A 272 11.38 35.31 -16.25
C GLY A 272 11.39 36.29 -15.06
N PRO A 273 11.69 37.58 -15.30
CA PRO A 273 11.84 38.55 -14.23
C PRO A 273 10.49 39.01 -13.66
N GLY A 274 10.28 38.72 -12.38
CA GLY A 274 9.25 39.33 -11.53
C GLY A 274 7.84 38.76 -11.67
N ASP A 275 7.09 38.81 -10.56
CA ASP A 275 5.69 38.41 -10.49
C ASP A 275 4.80 39.42 -11.25
N VAL A 276 3.77 38.93 -11.96
CA VAL A 276 2.76 39.76 -12.61
C VAL A 276 1.57 39.94 -11.66
N PRO A 277 1.36 41.11 -11.06
CA PRO A 277 0.22 41.33 -10.18
C PRO A 277 -1.08 41.39 -10.98
N VAL A 278 -2.13 40.77 -10.45
CA VAL A 278 -3.50 40.91 -10.95
C VAL A 278 -3.96 42.35 -10.69
N SER A 279 -4.24 43.08 -11.76
CA SER A 279 -4.57 44.51 -11.68
C SER A 279 -6.00 44.71 -11.20
N LEU A 280 -6.17 44.88 -9.88
CA LEU A 280 -7.46 45.09 -9.22
C LEU A 280 -7.52 46.48 -8.56
N PRO A 281 -8.71 47.09 -8.46
CA PRO A 281 -8.92 48.25 -7.60
C PRO A 281 -8.54 47.95 -6.13
N ALA A 282 -8.10 48.98 -5.41
CA ALA A 282 -7.82 48.85 -3.97
C ALA A 282 -9.07 48.33 -3.23
N GLY A 283 -8.87 47.30 -2.40
CA GLY A 283 -9.94 46.67 -1.62
C GLY A 283 -10.87 45.74 -2.40
N ALA A 284 -10.60 45.43 -3.68
CA ALA A 284 -11.45 44.52 -4.48
C ALA A 284 -11.58 43.10 -3.89
N LEU A 285 -10.59 42.67 -3.10
CA LEU A 285 -10.53 41.37 -2.42
C LEU A 285 -10.91 41.46 -0.93
N ASP A 286 -11.08 42.66 -0.39
CA ASP A 286 -11.35 42.86 1.03
C ASP A 286 -12.77 42.40 1.38
N LEU A 287 -12.93 41.85 2.59
CA LEU A 287 -14.25 41.54 3.14
C LEU A 287 -14.83 42.79 3.80
N ASP A 288 -15.90 43.34 3.22
CA ASP A 288 -16.65 44.42 3.84
C ASP A 288 -17.49 43.84 5.00
N VAL A 289 -17.03 44.06 6.22
CA VAL A 289 -17.65 43.59 7.46
C VAL A 289 -19.08 44.15 7.63
N ARG A 290 -19.39 45.32 7.06
CA ARG A 290 -20.69 45.99 7.19
C ARG A 290 -21.73 45.41 6.24
N THR A 291 -21.36 45.15 4.99
CA THR A 291 -22.26 44.60 3.95
C THR A 291 -22.18 43.09 3.82
N GLY A 292 -21.09 42.48 4.28
CA GLY A 292 -20.78 41.06 4.13
C GLY A 292 -20.35 40.66 2.72
N ARG A 293 -19.99 41.62 1.86
CA ARG A 293 -19.56 41.40 0.47
C ARG A 293 -18.04 41.33 0.35
N GLY A 294 -17.55 40.64 -0.67
CA GLY A 294 -16.11 40.52 -0.93
C GLY A 294 -15.44 39.45 -0.05
N GLY A 295 -14.11 39.51 0.04
CA GLY A 295 -13.31 38.48 0.71
C GLY A 295 -12.99 37.26 -0.16
N VAL A 296 -12.00 36.49 0.29
CA VAL A 296 -11.61 35.20 -0.29
C VAL A 296 -11.99 34.10 0.68
N VAL A 297 -12.81 33.12 0.29
CA VAL A 297 -13.38 32.10 1.19
C VAL A 297 -13.02 30.67 0.75
N LEU A 298 -12.84 29.77 1.71
CA LEU A 298 -12.59 28.34 1.47
C LEU A 298 -13.91 27.56 1.34
N SER A 299 -14.00 26.64 0.37
CA SER A 299 -15.17 25.79 0.16
C SER A 299 -14.78 24.38 -0.27
N THR A 300 -15.38 23.37 0.38
CA THR A 300 -15.32 21.94 -0.01
C THR A 300 -16.53 21.49 -0.83
N THR A 301 -17.53 22.37 -0.96
CA THR A 301 -18.78 22.13 -1.70
C THR A 301 -18.74 22.73 -3.11
N THR A 302 -17.65 23.44 -3.42
CA THR A 302 -17.33 23.95 -4.75
C THR A 302 -16.10 23.19 -5.27
N PRO A 303 -16.20 22.44 -6.39
CA PRO A 303 -15.07 21.65 -6.90
C PRO A 303 -13.84 22.46 -7.31
N TYR A 304 -14.07 23.60 -7.97
CA TYR A 304 -13.02 24.46 -8.54
C TYR A 304 -13.13 25.86 -7.97
N ALA A 305 -12.02 26.60 -7.96
CA ALA A 305 -12.05 27.98 -7.56
C ALA A 305 -12.91 28.80 -8.52
N ILE A 306 -13.67 29.72 -7.95
CA ILE A 306 -14.57 30.62 -8.67
C ILE A 306 -14.20 32.05 -8.33
N MET A 307 -14.13 32.91 -9.33
CA MET A 307 -13.80 34.33 -9.16
C MET A 307 -14.93 35.22 -9.68
N ARG A 308 -15.19 36.31 -8.97
CA ARG A 308 -16.10 37.36 -9.44
C ARG A 308 -15.62 37.90 -10.80
N PRO A 309 -16.51 38.28 -11.75
CA PRO A 309 -16.11 38.64 -13.11
C PRO A 309 -14.98 39.67 -13.21
N ASP A 310 -15.02 40.76 -12.43
CA ASP A 310 -13.95 41.76 -12.38
C ASP A 310 -12.59 41.18 -11.95
N VAL A 311 -12.60 40.22 -11.01
CA VAL A 311 -11.40 39.53 -10.54
C VAL A 311 -10.91 38.50 -11.55
N PHE A 312 -11.82 37.68 -12.08
CA PHE A 312 -11.49 36.63 -13.06
C PHE A 312 -10.86 37.20 -14.33
N ARG A 313 -11.43 38.29 -14.86
CA ARG A 313 -10.94 38.93 -16.10
C ARG A 313 -9.56 39.54 -15.92
N ALA A 314 -9.31 40.18 -14.77
CA ALA A 314 -7.99 40.67 -14.42
C ALA A 314 -6.97 39.53 -14.24
N PHE A 315 -7.39 38.43 -13.59
CA PHE A 315 -6.57 37.23 -13.38
C PHE A 315 -6.20 36.57 -14.71
N ALA A 316 -7.18 36.32 -15.58
CA ALA A 316 -6.99 35.76 -16.92
C ALA A 316 -5.96 36.56 -17.72
N LYS A 317 -6.07 37.89 -17.70
CA LYS A 317 -5.11 38.78 -18.37
C LYS A 317 -3.69 38.65 -17.80
N ALA A 318 -3.56 38.59 -16.48
CA ALA A 318 -2.25 38.39 -15.84
C ALA A 318 -1.65 37.02 -16.20
N PHE A 319 -2.46 35.97 -16.20
CA PHE A 319 -2.05 34.62 -16.57
C PHE A 319 -1.58 34.54 -18.02
N ASP A 320 -2.38 35.08 -18.97
CA ASP A 320 -1.99 35.17 -20.38
C ASP A 320 -0.69 35.94 -20.58
N THR A 321 -0.48 37.01 -19.82
CA THR A 321 0.75 37.80 -19.87
C THR A 321 1.96 36.97 -19.43
N VAL A 322 1.82 36.14 -18.40
CA VAL A 322 2.90 35.26 -17.92
C VAL A 322 3.20 34.15 -18.92
N VAL A 323 2.17 33.51 -19.49
CA VAL A 323 2.35 32.49 -20.53
C VAL A 323 3.03 33.08 -21.76
N ALA A 324 2.60 34.26 -22.23
CA ALA A 324 3.18 34.91 -23.40
C ALA A 324 4.62 35.43 -23.18
N ARG A 325 5.03 35.68 -21.93
CA ARG A 325 6.40 36.12 -21.60
C ARG A 325 7.42 35.00 -21.70
N ASP A 326 6.99 33.75 -21.53
CA ASP A 326 7.90 32.62 -21.54
C ASP A 326 8.36 32.31 -22.97
N ARG A 327 9.64 32.57 -23.25
CA ARG A 327 10.24 32.33 -24.58
C ARG A 327 10.61 30.86 -24.81
N TYR A 328 10.41 30.00 -23.82
CA TYR A 328 10.85 28.61 -23.83
C TYR A 328 9.71 27.60 -24.02
N SER A 329 8.45 28.02 -23.90
CA SER A 329 7.28 27.18 -24.14
C SER A 329 6.67 27.45 -25.51
N SER A 330 6.20 26.39 -26.16
CA SER A 330 5.41 26.46 -27.40
C SER A 330 3.91 26.53 -27.10
N VAL A 331 3.56 27.00 -25.90
CA VAL A 331 2.21 26.95 -25.34
C VAL A 331 1.46 28.22 -25.69
N ALA A 332 0.30 28.09 -26.33
CA ALA A 332 -0.57 29.19 -26.72
C ALA A 332 -1.99 28.96 -26.18
N ARG A 333 -2.77 30.04 -26.04
CA ARG A 333 -4.17 29.94 -25.64
C ARG A 333 -4.97 29.21 -26.72
N VAL A 334 -5.76 28.21 -26.32
CA VAL A 334 -6.65 27.44 -27.20
C VAL A 334 -8.11 27.65 -26.82
N ALA A 335 -9.03 27.07 -27.58
CA ALA A 335 -10.45 27.10 -27.24
C ALA A 335 -10.68 26.50 -25.84
N GLY A 336 -11.41 27.22 -25.00
CA GLY A 336 -11.77 26.77 -23.65
C GLY A 336 -12.69 25.56 -23.68
N GLU A 337 -12.51 24.66 -22.72
CA GLU A 337 -13.39 23.51 -22.48
C GLU A 337 -14.31 23.82 -21.30
N LYS A 338 -15.61 24.01 -21.53
CA LYS A 338 -16.56 24.34 -20.45
C LYS A 338 -16.46 23.32 -19.31
N PRO A 339 -16.38 23.77 -18.03
CA PRO A 339 -16.59 25.16 -17.57
C PRO A 339 -15.34 26.06 -17.59
N PHE A 340 -14.20 25.60 -18.08
CA PHE A 340 -12.91 26.31 -18.07
C PHE A 340 -12.71 27.19 -19.31
N GLU A 341 -12.41 28.48 -19.10
CA GLU A 341 -12.14 29.43 -20.19
C GLU A 341 -10.66 29.49 -20.59
N LEU A 342 -9.77 29.23 -19.63
CA LEU A 342 -8.32 29.38 -19.79
C LEU A 342 -7.70 28.00 -20.07
N CYS A 343 -7.67 27.63 -21.34
CA CYS A 343 -6.99 26.43 -21.80
C CYS A 343 -5.81 26.80 -22.70
N TYR A 344 -4.72 26.04 -22.56
CA TYR A 344 -3.48 26.29 -23.28
C TYR A 344 -2.98 25.01 -23.97
N GLY A 345 -2.54 25.13 -25.23
CA GLY A 345 -2.14 24.02 -26.10
C GLY A 345 -1.06 24.42 -27.12
N GLY A 346 -0.51 23.44 -27.83
CA GLY A 346 0.64 23.57 -28.76
C GLY A 346 1.27 22.20 -29.07
N THR A 347 2.48 22.16 -29.64
CA THR A 347 3.27 20.91 -29.79
C THR A 347 3.73 20.37 -28.42
N GLY A 348 2.78 19.95 -27.57
CA GLY A 348 3.03 19.29 -26.29
C GLY A 348 2.27 19.79 -25.05
N GLY A 349 1.50 20.89 -25.11
CA GLY A 349 0.86 21.48 -23.91
C GLY A 349 1.88 21.97 -22.87
N PHE A 350 1.47 22.20 -21.61
CA PHE A 350 2.45 22.42 -20.53
C PHE A 350 3.33 21.17 -20.37
N ALA A 351 4.64 21.33 -20.34
CA ALA A 351 5.55 20.19 -20.29
C ALA A 351 5.52 19.50 -18.91
N LEU A 352 5.49 18.18 -18.85
CA LEU A 352 5.54 17.46 -17.57
C LEU A 352 6.94 17.60 -16.92
N MET A 353 7.04 18.13 -15.70
CA MET A 353 8.26 18.16 -14.90
C MET A 353 8.40 16.91 -14.02
N LYS A 354 9.64 16.43 -13.89
CA LYS A 354 10.01 15.18 -13.20
C LYS A 354 9.80 15.14 -11.67
N ARG A 355 9.43 16.26 -11.04
CA ARG A 355 9.36 16.35 -9.56
C ARG A 355 8.11 17.04 -9.03
N ALA A 356 7.31 17.65 -9.90
CA ALA A 356 6.42 18.71 -9.48
C ALA A 356 5.21 18.90 -10.40
N GLY A 357 4.80 17.89 -11.18
CA GLY A 357 3.70 18.01 -12.15
C GLY A 357 4.04 18.83 -13.40
N TYR A 358 3.06 19.45 -14.04
CA TYR A 358 3.22 20.31 -15.22
C TYR A 358 4.03 21.60 -14.97
N ASP A 359 4.92 21.92 -15.89
CA ASP A 359 5.63 23.19 -15.97
C ASP A 359 4.69 24.32 -16.37
N ALA A 360 4.06 24.94 -15.38
CA ALA A 360 3.04 25.96 -15.57
C ALA A 360 3.18 27.11 -14.57
N PRO A 361 2.51 28.24 -14.82
CA PRO A 361 2.55 29.39 -13.91
C PRO A 361 2.09 29.06 -12.49
N ALA A 362 2.73 29.64 -11.48
CA ALA A 362 2.28 29.62 -10.09
C ALA A 362 1.36 30.82 -9.81
N ILE A 363 0.32 30.61 -9.01
CA ILE A 363 -0.61 31.65 -8.58
C ILE A 363 -0.36 31.92 -7.10
N THR A 364 0.06 33.13 -6.74
CA THR A 364 0.36 33.49 -5.35
C THR A 364 -0.71 34.42 -4.78
N LEU A 365 -1.27 34.02 -3.64
CA LEU A 365 -2.14 34.84 -2.81
C LEU A 365 -1.27 35.49 -1.72
N GLU A 366 -1.11 36.81 -1.81
CA GLU A 366 -0.41 37.56 -0.78
C GLU A 366 -1.34 37.80 0.40
N LEU A 367 -0.96 37.22 1.54
CA LEU A 367 -1.77 37.25 2.74
C LEU A 367 -1.51 38.53 3.55
N GLY A 368 -2.54 38.93 4.30
CA GLY A 368 -2.59 40.17 5.05
C GLY A 368 -1.75 40.17 6.33
N ALA A 369 -1.97 41.19 7.16
CA ALA A 369 -1.27 41.30 8.43
C ALA A 369 -1.55 40.09 9.35
N GLY A 370 -0.51 39.58 10.01
CA GLY A 370 -0.59 38.39 10.87
C GLY A 370 -0.29 37.07 10.15
N ALA A 371 -0.10 37.06 8.84
CA ALA A 371 0.35 35.89 8.11
C ALA A 371 1.88 35.70 8.21
N THR A 372 2.33 34.46 8.33
CA THR A 372 3.77 34.11 8.36
C THR A 372 4.35 33.77 6.98
N GLY A 373 3.52 33.79 5.94
CA GLY A 373 3.94 33.63 4.54
C GLY A 373 2.76 33.66 3.57
N ASN A 374 3.05 33.74 2.28
CA ASN A 374 2.05 33.73 1.22
C ASN A 374 1.57 32.30 0.90
N TRP A 375 0.37 32.19 0.34
CA TRP A 375 -0.16 30.91 -0.17
C TRP A 375 0.09 30.85 -1.68
N THR A 376 0.88 29.88 -2.12
CA THR A 376 1.13 29.66 -3.55
C THR A 376 0.36 28.42 -4.03
N ILE A 377 -0.57 28.63 -4.95
CA ILE A 377 -1.30 27.58 -5.65
C ILE A 377 -0.43 27.16 -6.83
N LEU A 378 0.03 25.91 -6.77
CA LEU A 378 0.89 25.31 -7.78
C LEU A 378 0.05 24.48 -8.74
N ASN A 379 0.64 24.17 -9.87
CA ASN A 379 0.08 23.42 -10.99
C ASN A 379 -0.76 22.18 -10.62
N GLY A 380 -0.39 21.39 -9.61
CA GLY A 380 -1.19 20.26 -9.12
C GLY A 380 -2.60 20.65 -8.63
N ASN A 381 -2.76 21.89 -8.16
CA ASN A 381 -3.96 22.40 -7.51
C ASN A 381 -4.79 23.31 -8.42
N PHE A 382 -4.41 23.51 -9.68
CA PHE A 382 -5.22 24.28 -10.62
C PHE A 382 -5.22 23.77 -12.06
N LEU A 383 -4.35 22.85 -12.50
CA LEU A 383 -4.39 22.36 -13.88
C LEU A 383 -5.30 21.14 -14.03
N VAL A 384 -6.36 21.30 -14.83
CA VAL A 384 -7.28 20.25 -15.25
C VAL A 384 -6.78 19.65 -16.56
N ARG A 385 -6.60 18.32 -16.58
CA ARG A 385 -6.08 17.55 -17.73
C ARG A 385 -4.75 18.06 -18.30
N GLY A 386 -3.98 18.80 -17.51
CA GLY A 386 -2.67 19.32 -17.90
C GLY A 386 -2.68 20.50 -18.87
N THR A 387 -3.85 21.02 -19.24
CA THR A 387 -3.98 22.06 -20.28
C THR A 387 -4.88 23.21 -19.87
N CYS A 388 -5.89 22.97 -19.03
CA CYS A 388 -6.88 23.97 -18.64
C CYS A 388 -6.68 24.42 -17.18
N VAL A 389 -6.90 25.71 -16.91
CA VAL A 389 -6.89 26.28 -15.57
C VAL A 389 -8.27 26.06 -14.93
N GLY A 390 -8.29 25.25 -13.88
CA GLY A 390 -9.41 24.93 -12.98
C GLY A 390 -9.82 26.08 -12.08
N ILE A 391 -9.97 27.27 -12.67
CA ILE A 391 -10.52 28.47 -12.05
C ILE A 391 -11.58 28.98 -13.02
N VAL A 392 -12.80 29.18 -12.54
CA VAL A 392 -13.94 29.55 -13.38
C VAL A 392 -14.49 30.92 -12.98
N GLU A 393 -15.11 31.59 -13.93
CA GLU A 393 -15.83 32.84 -13.66
C GLU A 393 -17.16 32.55 -12.96
N MET A 394 -17.53 33.36 -11.97
CA MET A 394 -18.85 33.25 -11.34
C MET A 394 -19.96 33.58 -12.34
N GLY A 395 -20.90 32.64 -12.51
CA GLY A 395 -22.02 32.76 -13.45
C GLY A 395 -23.20 33.60 -12.92
N PRO A 396 -24.11 34.03 -13.81
CA PRO A 396 -25.30 34.82 -13.46
C PRO A 396 -26.42 34.01 -12.77
N GLU A 397 -26.43 32.68 -12.88
CA GLU A 397 -27.53 31.81 -12.44
C GLU A 397 -27.46 31.34 -10.97
N GLY A 398 -26.48 31.81 -10.19
CA GLY A 398 -26.46 31.57 -8.74
C GLY A 398 -25.04 31.36 -8.20
N MET A 399 -24.73 32.03 -7.09
CA MET A 399 -23.47 31.78 -6.38
C MET A 399 -23.62 30.56 -5.47
N PRO A 400 -22.71 29.57 -5.54
CA PRO A 400 -22.74 28.40 -4.66
C PRO A 400 -22.41 28.74 -3.21
N VAL A 401 -21.81 29.91 -2.97
CA VAL A 401 -21.55 30.43 -1.63
C VAL A 401 -22.33 31.72 -1.41
N ASP A 402 -23.12 31.71 -0.36
CA ASP A 402 -23.91 32.82 0.12
C ASP A 402 -22.97 33.96 0.61
N GLY A 403 -22.92 35.13 -0.06
CA GLY A 403 -22.03 36.22 0.37
C GLY A 403 -21.53 37.21 -0.66
N GLU A 404 -21.68 36.93 -1.95
CA GLU A 404 -20.94 37.68 -3.00
C GLU A 404 -19.42 37.76 -2.71
N PRO A 405 -18.74 36.63 -2.42
CA PRO A 405 -17.30 36.63 -2.22
C PRO A 405 -16.57 37.10 -3.48
N ALA A 406 -15.39 37.69 -3.32
CA ALA A 406 -14.55 38.05 -4.46
C ALA A 406 -13.95 36.79 -5.11
N VAL A 407 -13.55 35.82 -4.28
CA VAL A 407 -13.00 34.53 -4.69
C VAL A 407 -13.48 33.43 -3.75
N VAL A 408 -13.89 32.30 -4.30
CA VAL A 408 -14.10 31.05 -3.55
C VAL A 408 -12.99 30.10 -3.97
N LEU A 409 -12.17 29.63 -3.04
CA LEU A 409 -11.19 28.58 -3.26
C LEU A 409 -11.89 27.23 -3.09
N GLY A 410 -12.00 26.48 -4.19
CA GLY A 410 -12.70 25.21 -4.25
C GLY A 410 -11.81 24.01 -3.89
N GLY A 411 -12.41 22.83 -3.86
CA GLY A 411 -11.80 21.55 -3.48
C GLY A 411 -10.44 21.30 -4.11
N MET A 412 -10.33 21.43 -5.44
CA MET A 412 -9.09 21.20 -6.18
C MET A 412 -7.93 22.09 -5.69
N GLN A 413 -8.21 23.33 -5.27
CA GLN A 413 -7.18 24.22 -4.75
C GLN A 413 -6.72 23.84 -3.34
N LEU A 414 -7.51 23.04 -2.62
CA LEU A 414 -7.31 22.61 -1.24
C LEU A 414 -6.76 21.17 -1.14
N GLU A 415 -6.72 20.43 -2.23
CA GLU A 415 -6.15 19.07 -2.31
C GLU A 415 -4.64 19.06 -2.06
N ASN A 416 -4.16 17.97 -1.43
CA ASN A 416 -2.75 17.77 -1.09
C ASN A 416 -2.11 18.95 -0.32
N ILE A 417 -2.91 19.67 0.46
CA ILE A 417 -2.47 20.70 1.40
C ILE A 417 -2.98 20.30 2.79
N LEU A 418 -2.05 20.20 3.75
CA LEU A 418 -2.42 20.03 5.15
C LEU A 418 -2.88 21.38 5.70
N MET A 419 -4.17 21.46 6.03
CA MET A 419 -4.81 22.64 6.61
C MET A 419 -5.18 22.36 8.07
N VAL A 420 -4.71 23.17 9.01
CA VAL A 420 -5.00 23.06 10.45
C VAL A 420 -5.75 24.31 10.89
N PHE A 421 -7.02 24.14 11.25
CA PHE A 421 -7.90 25.20 11.72
C PHE A 421 -7.84 25.24 13.24
N ASP A 422 -7.35 26.35 13.79
CA ASP A 422 -7.40 26.65 15.22
C ASP A 422 -8.54 27.63 15.47
N LEU A 423 -9.64 27.12 16.05
CA LEU A 423 -10.87 27.88 16.22
C LEU A 423 -10.76 28.92 17.35
N ASP A 424 -10.03 28.60 18.43
CA ASP A 424 -9.80 29.53 19.54
C ASP A 424 -8.88 30.68 19.13
N LYS A 425 -7.75 30.37 18.47
CA LYS A 425 -6.80 31.39 18.00
C LYS A 425 -7.26 32.09 16.73
N ARG A 426 -8.29 31.55 16.06
CA ARG A 426 -8.81 32.02 14.77
C ARG A 426 -7.74 32.07 13.68
N THR A 427 -6.90 31.04 13.64
CA THR A 427 -5.80 30.93 12.68
C THR A 427 -5.91 29.67 11.84
N LEU A 428 -5.56 29.78 10.57
CA LEU A 428 -5.36 28.66 9.66
C LEU A 428 -3.86 28.42 9.49
N GLY A 429 -3.40 27.25 9.89
CA GLY A 429 -2.12 26.68 9.47
C GLY A 429 -2.29 26.00 8.11
N PHE A 430 -1.38 26.22 7.17
CA PHE A 430 -1.39 25.56 5.87
C PHE A 430 0.03 25.18 5.43
N SER A 431 0.16 24.03 4.79
CA SER A 431 1.41 23.60 4.14
C SER A 431 1.56 24.23 2.75
N ARG A 432 2.74 24.07 2.15
CA ARG A 432 2.85 24.12 0.69
C ARG A 432 2.22 22.85 0.09
N LEU A 433 2.13 22.78 -1.24
CA LEU A 433 1.66 21.57 -1.91
C LEU A 433 2.53 20.35 -1.53
N LEU A 434 1.91 19.38 -0.85
CA LEU A 434 2.28 17.98 -0.63
C LEU A 434 3.44 17.50 -1.52
N GLU A 435 3.09 17.43 -2.80
CA GLU A 435 3.87 16.75 -3.83
C GLU A 435 5.26 17.39 -4.04
N TRP A 436 5.40 18.68 -3.76
CA TRP A 436 6.68 19.39 -3.86
C TRP A 436 7.67 19.04 -2.73
N ASP A 437 7.20 18.35 -1.70
CA ASP A 437 8.00 17.83 -0.59
C ASP A 437 8.17 16.32 -0.71
N LEU A 438 7.80 15.73 -1.85
CA LEU A 438 7.82 14.28 -2.11
C LEU A 438 6.92 13.50 -1.14
N THR A 439 5.83 14.12 -0.69
CA THR A 439 4.84 13.52 0.22
C THR A 439 3.43 13.90 -0.23
N ASN A 440 2.38 13.36 0.38
CA ASN A 440 0.99 13.69 0.05
C ASN A 440 0.06 13.41 1.24
N CYS A 441 -1.23 13.72 1.12
CA CYS A 441 -2.16 13.50 2.23
C CYS A 441 -2.36 12.01 2.59
N TYR A 442 -2.16 11.09 1.65
CA TYR A 442 -2.32 9.65 1.88
C TYR A 442 -1.13 9.01 2.58
N SER A 443 0.04 9.67 2.58
CA SER A 443 1.24 9.17 3.23
C SER A 443 1.32 9.51 4.72
N ALA A 444 0.24 9.99 5.34
CA ALA A 444 0.23 10.21 6.78
C ALA A 444 0.45 8.89 7.55
N SER A 445 1.32 8.90 8.55
CA SER A 445 1.74 7.67 9.25
C SER A 445 0.56 6.88 9.84
N PHE A 446 -0.49 7.54 10.36
CA PHE A 446 -1.68 6.83 10.88
C PHE A 446 -2.57 6.21 9.80
N LEU A 447 -2.36 6.53 8.52
CA LEU A 447 -2.97 5.82 7.39
C LEU A 447 -2.11 4.63 6.95
N ASP A 448 -0.81 4.69 7.25
CA ASP A 448 0.16 3.62 7.07
C ASP A 448 0.11 2.69 8.29
N GLU A 449 -0.86 1.77 8.32
CA GLU A 449 -1.03 0.86 9.47
C GLU A 449 0.05 -0.25 9.55
N THR A 450 1.31 0.09 9.28
CA THR A 450 2.52 -0.70 9.58
C THR A 450 2.98 -0.55 11.05
N PHE A 451 2.42 0.38 11.82
CA PHE A 451 2.61 0.47 13.27
C PHE A 451 1.34 0.11 14.07
N VAL A 452 0.85 -1.13 13.92
CA VAL A 452 -0.09 -1.71 14.90
C VAL A 452 0.35 -3.13 15.23
N ALA A 453 1.36 -3.25 16.10
CA ALA A 453 1.61 -4.47 16.86
C ALA A 453 2.48 -4.22 18.10
N GLU A 454 2.23 -3.18 18.92
CA GLU A 454 2.73 -3.18 20.31
C GLU A 454 2.06 -2.11 21.20
N ALA A 455 0.74 -2.16 21.32
CA ALA A 455 0.03 -1.44 22.41
C ALA A 455 -1.33 -2.06 22.76
N GLN A 456 -1.43 -3.39 22.76
CA GLN A 456 -2.54 -4.09 23.44
C GLN A 456 -2.01 -4.70 24.73
N ASN A 457 -1.92 -3.87 25.78
CA ASN A 457 -2.20 -4.24 27.17
C ASN A 457 -1.95 -3.06 28.10
N SER A 458 -2.80 -2.04 28.04
CA SER A 458 -2.86 -1.00 29.09
C SER A 458 -4.23 -0.31 29.12
N LYS A 459 -5.31 -1.06 29.36
CA LYS A 459 -6.46 -0.50 30.08
C LYS A 459 -6.57 -1.26 31.39
N CYS A 460 -6.45 -0.51 32.48
CA CYS A 460 -6.63 -0.94 33.85
C CYS A 460 -7.93 -1.73 34.00
N LEU A 461 -7.81 -3.04 34.13
CA LEU A 461 -8.80 -3.91 34.76
C LEU A 461 -8.12 -4.56 35.96
N LEU A 462 -8.75 -4.33 37.11
CA LEU A 462 -8.75 -5.06 38.38
C LEU A 462 -7.74 -6.23 38.55
N PRO A 463 -7.05 -6.33 39.71
CA PRO A 463 -5.98 -7.31 39.93
C PRO A 463 -6.48 -8.78 39.87
N PRO A 464 -5.74 -9.70 39.22
CA PRO A 464 -6.14 -11.08 39.04
C PRO A 464 -5.74 -11.92 40.26
N ALA A 465 -6.71 -12.27 41.10
CA ALA A 465 -6.54 -13.34 42.09
C ALA A 465 -7.74 -14.32 42.14
N ILE A 466 -8.71 -14.22 41.22
CA ILE A 466 -9.96 -15.01 41.30
C ILE A 466 -10.31 -15.78 40.01
N VAL A 467 -9.65 -15.54 38.87
CA VAL A 467 -9.99 -16.26 37.62
C VAL A 467 -9.11 -17.50 37.35
N SER A 468 -8.03 -17.71 38.12
CA SER A 468 -7.16 -18.90 37.96
C SER A 468 -7.72 -20.21 38.55
N LEU A 469 -8.96 -20.24 39.08
CA LEU A 469 -9.52 -21.46 39.68
C LEU A 469 -10.69 -22.10 38.90
N VAL A 470 -11.13 -21.53 37.77
CA VAL A 470 -12.28 -22.08 37.00
C VAL A 470 -11.91 -22.61 35.61
N LEU A 471 -10.71 -22.30 35.08
CA LEU A 471 -10.25 -22.79 33.78
C LEU A 471 -9.32 -24.02 33.84
N LEU A 472 -9.34 -24.76 34.96
CA LEU A 472 -8.54 -25.99 35.14
C LEU A 472 -9.36 -27.30 35.02
N ILE A 473 -10.64 -27.27 34.62
CA ILE A 473 -11.50 -28.47 34.54
C ILE A 473 -12.16 -28.70 33.14
N SER A 474 -11.74 -28.03 32.06
CA SER A 474 -12.34 -28.30 30.72
C SER A 474 -11.38 -28.22 29.54
N CYS A 475 -10.17 -28.76 29.67
CA CYS A 475 -9.33 -29.14 28.52
C CYS A 475 -8.60 -30.46 28.81
N MET A 476 -9.34 -31.56 28.78
CA MET A 476 -8.81 -32.89 28.52
C MET A 476 -9.74 -33.50 27.48
N VAL A 477 -9.54 -33.16 26.20
CA VAL A 477 -9.85 -33.94 24.98
C VAL A 477 -9.43 -33.08 23.78
N ALA A 478 -8.79 -33.72 22.80
CA ALA A 478 -8.36 -33.24 21.49
C ALA A 478 -6.90 -32.75 21.42
N THR A 479 -6.00 -33.73 21.45
CA THR A 479 -4.73 -33.70 20.71
C THR A 479 -4.99 -33.48 19.23
N GLY A 480 -4.26 -32.54 18.63
CA GLY A 480 -4.25 -32.28 17.19
C GLY A 480 -3.44 -31.02 16.89
N GLU A 481 -2.12 -31.10 17.01
CA GLU A 481 -1.20 -30.03 16.59
C GLU A 481 -1.30 -29.82 15.07
N GLN A 482 -1.70 -28.61 14.67
CA GLN A 482 -1.40 -28.06 13.35
C GLN A 482 -0.69 -26.73 13.58
N GLN A 483 0.62 -26.75 13.43
CA GLN A 483 1.53 -25.63 13.65
C GLN A 483 1.32 -24.60 12.54
N ALA A 484 0.92 -23.37 12.90
CA ALA A 484 0.83 -22.26 11.96
C ALA A 484 2.22 -21.93 11.39
N PRO A 485 2.35 -21.48 10.13
CA PRO A 485 3.63 -21.07 9.59
C PRO A 485 4.16 -19.85 10.36
N TYR A 486 5.41 -19.94 10.81
CA TYR A 486 6.11 -18.85 11.48
C TYR A 486 6.14 -17.59 10.61
N LYS A 487 5.78 -16.44 11.18
CA LYS A 487 5.93 -15.15 10.49
C LYS A 487 7.43 -14.83 10.33
N PRO A 488 7.87 -14.30 9.17
CA PRO A 488 9.26 -13.90 8.98
C PRO A 488 9.63 -12.77 9.95
N LEU A 489 10.82 -12.85 10.54
CA LEU A 489 11.34 -11.87 11.47
C LEU A 489 11.99 -10.74 10.66
N VAL A 490 11.36 -9.57 10.65
CA VAL A 490 11.86 -8.40 9.90
C VAL A 490 12.53 -7.45 10.88
N VAL A 491 13.81 -7.17 10.64
CA VAL A 491 14.63 -6.28 11.48
C VAL A 491 15.38 -5.30 10.58
N PRO A 492 15.38 -3.99 10.87
CA PRO A 492 16.16 -3.04 10.10
C PRO A 492 17.67 -3.34 10.23
N LEU A 493 18.37 -3.38 9.09
CA LEU A 493 19.82 -3.28 9.06
C LEU A 493 20.22 -1.80 9.14
N VAL A 494 20.96 -1.43 10.18
CA VAL A 494 21.44 -0.06 10.39
C VAL A 494 22.94 0.00 10.09
N ARG A 495 23.35 0.87 9.17
CA ARG A 495 24.76 1.14 8.90
C ARG A 495 25.28 2.14 9.92
N ASP A 496 26.24 1.72 10.72
CA ASP A 496 26.91 2.57 11.70
C ASP A 496 27.78 3.63 10.99
N SER A 497 27.64 4.90 11.37
CA SER A 497 28.33 6.00 10.69
C SER A 497 29.84 6.01 10.91
N ASP A 498 30.29 5.46 12.04
CA ASP A 498 31.67 5.58 12.51
C ASP A 498 32.51 4.38 12.05
N THR A 499 31.93 3.19 12.12
CA THR A 499 32.58 1.93 11.74
C THR A 499 32.19 1.44 10.34
N SER A 500 31.15 2.02 9.73
CA SER A 500 30.59 1.59 8.44
C SER A 500 30.03 0.16 8.41
N PHE A 501 29.96 -0.54 9.55
CA PHE A 501 29.39 -1.88 9.66
C PHE A 501 27.86 -1.85 9.68
N TYR A 502 27.26 -2.94 9.18
CA TYR A 502 25.83 -3.15 9.32
C TYR A 502 25.50 -3.84 10.64
N THR A 503 24.48 -3.32 11.33
CA THR A 503 24.04 -3.83 12.62
C THR A 503 22.54 -4.11 12.67
N ILE A 504 22.14 -5.03 13.56
CA ILE A 504 20.73 -5.40 13.82
C ILE A 504 20.41 -5.27 15.32
N PRO A 505 19.35 -4.55 15.72
CA PRO A 505 19.02 -4.32 17.13
C PRO A 505 18.18 -5.46 17.75
N ILE A 506 18.72 -6.69 17.80
CA ILE A 506 17.97 -7.88 18.29
C ILE A 506 18.22 -8.16 19.80
N LYS A 507 19.23 -7.53 20.43
CA LYS A 507 19.58 -7.76 21.84
C LYS A 507 19.06 -6.64 22.76
N ASN A 508 17.81 -6.68 23.21
CA ASN A 508 17.24 -5.66 24.12
C ASN A 508 17.49 -4.20 23.65
N GLY A 509 17.51 -3.96 22.33
CA GLY A 509 17.85 -2.66 21.73
C GLY A 509 19.34 -2.38 21.50
N ALA A 510 20.27 -3.29 21.88
CA ALA A 510 21.69 -3.18 21.57
C ALA A 510 22.00 -3.74 20.16
N PRO A 511 22.74 -2.99 19.31
CA PRO A 511 23.07 -3.39 17.95
C PRO A 511 24.11 -4.53 17.91
N LEU A 512 23.85 -5.57 17.12
CA LEU A 512 24.80 -6.65 16.80
C LEU A 512 25.32 -6.46 15.38
N VAL A 513 26.62 -6.63 15.14
CA VAL A 513 27.21 -6.57 13.79
C VAL A 513 26.81 -7.81 12.98
N VAL A 514 26.39 -7.61 11.74
CA VAL A 514 26.10 -8.70 10.79
C VAL A 514 27.40 -9.14 10.14
N ASP A 515 27.79 -10.40 10.32
CA ASP A 515 29.00 -10.99 9.71
C ASP A 515 28.63 -12.21 8.86
N LEU A 516 28.63 -12.05 7.53
CA LEU A 516 28.34 -13.13 6.57
C LEU A 516 29.49 -14.15 6.42
N ALA A 517 30.68 -13.85 6.92
CA ALA A 517 31.84 -14.75 6.89
C ALA A 517 32.14 -15.36 8.28
N GLY A 518 31.38 -14.94 9.30
CA GLY A 518 31.55 -15.36 10.69
C GLY A 518 30.81 -16.66 11.02
N THR A 519 31.31 -17.38 12.02
CA THR A 519 30.77 -18.70 12.41
C THR A 519 29.88 -18.66 13.64
N LEU A 520 29.85 -17.54 14.38
CA LEU A 520 29.21 -17.43 15.69
C LEU A 520 28.54 -16.06 15.89
N VAL A 521 27.37 -16.05 16.55
CA VAL A 521 26.81 -14.84 17.14
C VAL A 521 27.51 -14.60 18.47
N TRP A 522 28.17 -13.45 18.64
CA TRP A 522 28.85 -13.10 19.88
C TRP A 522 28.42 -11.70 20.35
N SER A 523 28.43 -11.50 21.67
CA SER A 523 28.17 -10.19 22.27
C SER A 523 28.94 -10.04 23.57
N THR A 524 29.27 -8.80 23.95
CA THR A 524 29.89 -8.52 25.24
C THR A 524 28.86 -8.63 26.37
N CYS A 525 29.24 -9.26 27.48
CA CYS A 525 28.45 -9.29 28.71
C CYS A 525 28.81 -8.08 29.61
N PRO A 526 27.85 -7.50 30.36
CA PRO A 526 28.16 -6.51 31.39
C PRO A 526 29.10 -7.11 32.44
N SER A 527 30.10 -6.35 32.86
CA SER A 527 31.22 -6.78 33.71
C SER A 527 30.90 -7.05 35.19
N THR A 528 29.64 -7.27 35.58
CA THR A 528 29.24 -7.36 37.00
C THR A 528 29.20 -8.77 37.60
N HIS A 529 29.51 -9.83 36.84
CA HIS A 529 29.67 -11.17 37.42
C HIS A 529 30.86 -11.93 36.82
N THR A 530 32.06 -11.66 37.33
CA THR A 530 33.18 -12.61 37.26
C THR A 530 33.50 -13.12 38.65
N THR A 531 33.17 -14.38 38.93
CA THR A 531 33.85 -15.17 39.96
C THR A 531 34.56 -16.33 39.29
N LEU A 532 35.86 -16.18 39.14
CA LEU A 532 36.78 -17.24 38.77
C LEU A 532 37.28 -17.88 40.07
N VAL A 533 36.98 -19.15 40.32
CA VAL A 533 37.62 -19.91 41.40
C VAL A 533 38.96 -20.40 40.85
N THR A 534 40.04 -19.75 41.27
CA THR A 534 41.42 -20.20 41.00
C THR A 534 41.85 -21.22 42.05
N GLY A 535 42.28 -22.40 41.62
CA GLY A 535 43.06 -23.33 42.44
C GLY A 535 44.35 -23.70 41.73
N GLY A 536 45.48 -23.10 42.14
CA GLY A 536 46.82 -23.69 41.94
C GLY A 536 47.90 -22.87 41.23
N ARG A 537 48.62 -22.04 42.01
CA ARG A 537 50.02 -21.56 41.86
C ARG A 537 50.42 -20.65 40.67
N ILE A 538 51.36 -19.75 41.00
CA ILE A 538 51.63 -18.43 40.38
C ILE A 538 53.01 -18.41 39.66
N LEU A 539 53.10 -17.57 38.61
CA LEU A 539 54.25 -16.77 38.09
C LEU A 539 54.83 -17.33 36.77
N ARG A 540 55.15 -16.54 35.72
CA ARG A 540 55.23 -15.07 35.53
C ARG A 540 55.28 -14.75 34.02
N HIS A 541 54.71 -13.61 33.64
CA HIS A 541 54.85 -12.88 32.36
C HIS A 541 54.31 -13.53 31.06
N LEU A 542 53.17 -13.03 30.57
CA LEU A 542 53.07 -12.27 29.31
C LEU A 542 51.63 -11.76 29.12
N ASN A 543 51.55 -10.58 28.49
CA ASN A 543 50.38 -9.71 28.34
C ASN A 543 49.25 -10.32 27.49
N GLU A 544 48.02 -9.92 27.83
CA GLU A 544 46.88 -9.62 26.93
C GLU A 544 46.65 -10.59 25.76
N LEU A 545 46.03 -11.76 26.04
CA LEU A 545 45.15 -12.52 25.12
C LEU A 545 44.73 -13.85 25.79
N ALA A 546 43.52 -13.89 26.35
CA ALA A 546 42.63 -15.07 26.44
C ALA A 546 41.61 -14.93 27.59
N LYS A 547 40.33 -14.72 27.24
CA LYS A 547 39.20 -15.29 27.99
C LYS A 547 38.14 -15.75 27.00
N TYR A 548 38.48 -16.80 26.28
CA TYR A 548 37.55 -17.64 25.54
C TYR A 548 36.71 -18.46 26.52
N VAL A 549 35.41 -18.57 26.28
CA VAL A 549 34.61 -19.70 26.77
C VAL A 549 34.17 -20.47 25.53
N LEU A 550 34.66 -21.71 25.45
CA LEU A 550 34.37 -22.67 24.39
C LEU A 550 32.99 -23.28 24.66
N ILE A 551 32.02 -23.10 23.75
CA ILE A 551 30.85 -23.97 23.68
C ILE A 551 30.96 -24.71 22.35
N VAL A 552 31.41 -25.96 22.42
CA VAL A 552 31.36 -26.90 21.30
C VAL A 552 30.02 -27.60 21.35
N LEU A 553 29.24 -27.48 20.27
CA LEU A 553 28.23 -28.48 19.92
C LEU A 553 28.42 -28.83 18.44
N ARG A 554 29.12 -29.94 18.20
CA ARG A 554 29.04 -30.71 16.97
C ARG A 554 27.98 -31.78 17.22
N ALA A 555 26.88 -31.75 16.49
CA ALA A 555 26.06 -32.93 16.24
C ALA A 555 26.36 -33.36 14.80
N ASP A 556 26.86 -34.58 14.66
CA ASP A 556 27.09 -35.25 13.39
C ASP A 556 26.07 -36.41 13.40
N ASP A 557 24.93 -36.19 12.76
CA ASP A 557 23.77 -37.08 12.79
C ASP A 557 23.43 -37.67 11.42
N GLY A 558 24.42 -37.79 10.53
CA GLY A 558 24.36 -38.81 9.48
C GLY A 558 23.24 -38.63 8.45
N GLY A 559 22.85 -37.39 8.15
CA GLY A 559 22.08 -37.05 6.96
C GLY A 559 20.58 -37.30 7.04
N GLU A 560 19.88 -36.62 7.96
CA GLU A 560 18.49 -36.15 7.80
C GLU A 560 18.36 -34.78 8.51
N GLY A 561 17.57 -33.85 7.95
CA GLY A 561 17.67 -32.40 8.19
C GLY A 561 17.51 -31.92 9.65
N GLY A 562 18.42 -31.04 10.07
CA GLY A 562 18.47 -30.46 11.42
C GLY A 562 17.57 -29.24 11.62
N THR A 563 16.76 -29.29 12.67
CA THR A 563 15.94 -28.21 13.23
C THR A 563 16.75 -27.39 14.25
N PHE A 564 16.67 -26.06 14.21
CA PHE A 564 17.26 -25.18 15.24
C PHE A 564 16.25 -24.93 16.36
N ALA A 565 16.55 -25.37 17.59
CA ALA A 565 15.81 -24.98 18.79
C ALA A 565 16.76 -24.34 19.82
N LEU A 566 16.52 -23.07 20.14
CA LEU A 566 17.16 -22.38 21.25
C LEU A 566 16.44 -22.77 22.55
N TYR A 567 16.91 -23.79 23.26
CA TYR A 567 16.37 -24.14 24.58
C TYR A 567 16.99 -23.27 25.68
N PHE A 568 16.17 -22.48 26.37
CA PHE A 568 16.49 -21.97 27.69
C PHE A 568 16.21 -23.07 28.73
N LEU A 569 17.25 -23.56 29.39
CA LEU A 569 17.13 -24.50 30.52
C LEU A 569 16.62 -23.76 31.76
N ILE A 570 15.34 -23.97 32.12
CA ILE A 570 14.85 -23.78 33.49
C ILE A 570 15.05 -25.13 34.19
N CYS A 571 16.10 -25.25 35.01
CA CYS A 571 16.22 -26.36 35.97
C CYS A 571 15.63 -25.95 37.32
N THR A 572 14.50 -26.56 37.65
CA THR A 572 13.93 -26.62 39.00
C THR A 572 14.75 -27.55 39.90
N ALA A 573 15.09 -27.10 41.11
CA ALA A 573 15.23 -28.00 42.25
C ALA A 573 14.99 -27.25 43.57
N SER A 574 14.21 -27.91 44.42
CA SER A 574 13.61 -27.47 45.67
C SER A 574 14.51 -27.60 46.91
N ALA A 575 14.16 -26.78 47.91
CA ALA A 575 14.20 -27.04 49.35
C ALA A 575 15.55 -27.02 50.14
N LEU A 576 15.51 -26.22 51.22
CA LEU A 576 16.30 -26.25 52.46
C LEU A 576 17.83 -26.06 52.38
N ALA A 577 18.31 -24.91 52.88
CA ALA A 577 19.18 -24.85 54.07
C ALA A 577 19.44 -23.40 54.53
N LEU A 578 19.63 -23.29 55.84
CA LEU A 578 19.65 -22.10 56.69
C LEU A 578 20.91 -21.20 56.60
N ARG A 579 20.67 -19.93 56.99
CA ARG A 579 21.48 -19.05 57.88
C ARG A 579 22.63 -18.20 57.30
N ARG A 580 22.47 -16.88 57.59
CA ARG A 580 23.44 -15.88 58.13
C ARG A 580 24.61 -15.48 57.22
N LEU A 581 25.09 -14.24 57.18
CA LEU A 581 24.87 -12.96 57.86
C LEU A 581 25.61 -11.89 57.00
N ASP A 582 25.15 -10.64 57.05
CA ASP A 582 25.87 -9.34 57.11
C ASP A 582 27.21 -9.17 56.34
N GLU A 583 27.59 -8.06 55.71
CA GLU A 583 27.29 -6.63 55.76
C GLU A 583 28.16 -6.06 54.60
N LEU A 584 27.75 -5.14 53.73
CA LEU A 584 28.01 -3.70 53.83
C LEU A 584 27.72 -3.08 52.45
N ALA A 585 26.87 -2.05 52.38
CA ALA A 585 27.06 -0.83 51.58
C ALA A 585 25.82 0.08 51.63
N ASN A 586 25.88 1.12 52.46
CA ASN A 586 25.17 2.40 52.24
C ASN A 586 26.00 3.19 51.19
N HIS A 587 25.50 3.99 50.24
CA HIS A 587 24.33 4.86 50.17
C HIS A 587 23.90 5.05 48.69
N ALA A 588 22.61 4.87 48.37
CA ALA A 588 21.82 5.69 47.43
C ALA A 588 20.46 5.01 47.11
N CYS A 589 19.43 5.21 47.95
CA CYS A 589 18.01 5.18 47.55
C CYS A 589 17.11 5.55 48.74
N VAL A 590 16.31 6.62 48.63
CA VAL A 590 15.26 6.96 49.62
C VAL A 590 13.97 7.22 48.87
N LEU A 591 13.19 6.16 48.61
CA LEU A 591 11.74 6.22 48.37
C LEU A 591 11.12 4.79 48.35
N GLU A 592 11.17 4.08 49.48
CA GLU A 592 10.46 2.79 49.61
C GLU A 592 9.79 2.57 50.98
N ARG A 593 9.15 3.62 51.54
CA ARG A 593 8.49 3.57 52.85
C ARG A 593 6.94 3.51 52.84
N HIS A 594 6.30 3.13 51.72
CA HIS A 594 4.83 3.00 51.64
C HIS A 594 4.29 1.62 51.18
N ARG A 595 5.14 0.61 50.95
CA ARG A 595 4.68 -0.71 50.48
C ARG A 595 4.24 -1.71 51.56
N VAL A 596 4.61 -1.52 52.84
CA VAL A 596 4.23 -2.46 53.92
C VAL A 596 2.89 -2.08 54.59
N LEU A 597 2.55 -0.79 54.66
CA LEU A 597 1.26 -0.34 55.21
C LEU A 597 0.07 -0.69 54.29
N TYR A 598 0.29 -0.69 52.97
CA TYR A 598 -0.73 -1.01 51.97
C TYR A 598 -1.12 -2.50 51.96
N ARG A 599 -0.17 -3.40 52.23
CA ARG A 599 -0.44 -4.85 52.35
C ARG A 599 -1.17 -5.23 53.63
N LEU A 600 -1.02 -4.48 54.73
CA LEU A 600 -1.74 -4.73 55.99
C LEU A 600 -3.22 -4.28 55.92
N LEU A 601 -3.52 -3.18 55.21
CA LEU A 601 -4.88 -2.67 55.03
C LEU A 601 -5.72 -3.52 54.04
N LEU A 602 -5.09 -4.10 53.01
CA LEU A 602 -5.74 -5.03 52.08
C LEU A 602 -6.17 -6.35 52.75
N LEU A 603 -5.40 -6.86 53.72
CA LEU A 603 -5.75 -8.08 54.47
C LEU A 603 -6.92 -7.88 55.45
N LEU A 604 -7.06 -6.69 56.05
CA LEU A 604 -8.18 -6.37 56.92
C LEU A 604 -9.49 -6.10 56.14
N GLY A 605 -9.41 -5.53 54.93
CA GLY A 605 -10.57 -5.28 54.07
C GLY A 605 -11.21 -6.55 53.49
N MET A 606 -10.41 -7.57 53.16
CA MET A 606 -10.94 -8.83 52.62
C MET A 606 -11.71 -9.68 53.64
N CYS A 607 -11.50 -9.46 54.94
CA CYS A 607 -12.22 -10.19 55.99
C CYS A 607 -13.66 -9.67 56.21
N MET A 608 -13.90 -8.38 55.98
CA MET A 608 -15.23 -7.75 56.13
C MET A 608 -16.18 -8.07 54.97
N VAL A 609 -15.67 -8.23 53.74
CA VAL A 609 -16.48 -8.56 52.55
C VAL A 609 -16.96 -10.02 52.57
N LYS A 610 -16.15 -10.93 53.14
CA LYS A 610 -16.52 -12.34 53.33
C LYS A 610 -17.65 -12.54 54.36
N CYS A 611 -17.81 -11.62 55.31
CA CYS A 611 -18.92 -11.62 56.27
C CYS A 611 -20.22 -11.02 55.71
N LEU A 612 -20.17 -10.14 54.71
CA LEU A 612 -21.37 -9.50 54.16
C LEU A 612 -22.10 -10.38 53.13
N MET A 613 -21.39 -11.31 52.48
CA MET A 613 -21.95 -12.21 51.45
C MET A 613 -22.63 -13.47 51.99
N SER A 614 -22.69 -13.67 53.32
CA SER A 614 -23.42 -14.80 53.93
C SER A 614 -24.90 -14.49 54.26
N LEU A 615 -25.38 -13.29 53.91
CA LEU A 615 -26.69 -12.77 54.33
C LEU A 615 -27.77 -12.69 53.22
N ILE A 616 -27.53 -13.26 52.02
CA ILE A 616 -28.53 -13.25 50.93
C ILE A 616 -28.81 -14.68 50.45
N PRO A 617 -30.07 -15.16 50.47
CA PRO A 617 -30.40 -16.55 50.12
C PRO A 617 -30.24 -16.86 48.61
N PRO A 618 -29.85 -18.09 48.24
CA PRO A 618 -29.42 -18.47 46.89
C PRO A 618 -30.52 -18.48 45.82
N ALA A 619 -31.81 -18.41 46.21
CA ALA A 619 -32.94 -18.42 45.30
C ALA A 619 -33.15 -17.09 44.55
N THR A 620 -32.73 -15.95 45.12
CA THR A 620 -32.92 -14.63 44.50
C THR A 620 -31.88 -14.30 43.43
N VAL A 621 -30.71 -14.97 43.46
CA VAL A 621 -29.64 -14.77 42.46
C VAL A 621 -29.93 -15.55 41.17
N SER A 622 -30.54 -16.74 41.25
CA SER A 622 -30.94 -17.53 40.07
C SER A 622 -32.08 -16.89 39.29
N LEU A 623 -33.04 -16.23 39.96
CA LEU A 623 -34.17 -15.59 39.29
C LEU A 623 -33.75 -14.34 38.50
N VAL A 624 -32.77 -13.57 38.99
CA VAL A 624 -32.24 -12.37 38.31
C VAL A 624 -31.36 -12.73 37.10
N LEU A 625 -30.66 -13.87 37.14
CA LEU A 625 -29.88 -14.40 36.02
C LEU A 625 -30.78 -15.04 34.93
N LEU A 626 -31.92 -15.64 35.31
CA LEU A 626 -32.88 -16.19 34.35
C LEU A 626 -33.70 -15.09 33.64
N LEU A 627 -34.04 -13.99 34.31
CA LEU A 627 -34.75 -12.85 33.70
C LEU A 627 -33.85 -11.99 32.81
N SER A 628 -32.51 -12.03 32.98
CA SER A 628 -31.57 -11.33 32.09
C SER A 628 -31.22 -12.11 30.82
N CYS A 629 -31.51 -13.42 30.76
CA CYS A 629 -31.32 -14.24 29.56
C CYS A 629 -32.51 -14.25 28.58
N LEU A 630 -33.70 -13.73 28.95
CA LEU A 630 -34.89 -13.74 28.09
C LEU A 630 -35.12 -12.44 27.28
N VAL A 631 -34.27 -11.42 27.43
CA VAL A 631 -34.37 -10.15 26.68
C VAL A 631 -33.33 -10.04 25.55
N ALA A 632 -32.47 -11.05 25.37
CA ALA A 632 -31.44 -11.06 24.32
C ALA A 632 -31.70 -12.12 23.23
N THR A 633 -32.91 -12.16 22.67
CA THR A 633 -33.13 -12.78 21.36
C THR A 633 -34.07 -11.89 20.57
N GLY A 634 -33.50 -11.13 19.64
CA GLY A 634 -34.26 -10.19 18.82
C GLY A 634 -33.44 -9.03 18.26
N ASP A 635 -32.12 -9.15 18.13
CA ASP A 635 -31.37 -8.26 17.24
C ASP A 635 -30.90 -9.09 16.04
N GLN A 636 -31.52 -8.83 14.89
CA GLN A 636 -30.88 -9.15 13.62
C GLN A 636 -29.60 -8.33 13.57
N GLN A 637 -28.47 -9.01 13.77
CA GLN A 637 -27.15 -8.44 13.56
C GLN A 637 -27.10 -7.89 12.12
N PRO A 638 -26.90 -6.57 11.91
CA PRO A 638 -26.70 -6.05 10.57
C PRO A 638 -25.46 -6.72 9.97
N ALA A 639 -25.58 -7.22 8.74
CA ALA A 639 -24.53 -7.97 8.07
C ALA A 639 -23.21 -7.17 8.12
N ALA A 640 -22.22 -7.68 8.86
CA ALA A 640 -20.89 -7.11 8.88
C ALA A 640 -20.37 -7.08 7.42
N TYR A 641 -19.98 -5.89 6.94
CA TYR A 641 -19.30 -5.75 5.66
C TYR A 641 -18.05 -6.62 5.69
N LYS A 642 -18.03 -7.71 4.92
CA LYS A 642 -16.88 -8.61 4.86
C LYS A 642 -15.81 -7.95 4.00
N LEU A 643 -14.58 -7.91 4.53
CA LEU A 643 -13.45 -7.31 3.83
C LEU A 643 -13.15 -8.09 2.54
N PRO A 644 -12.65 -7.40 1.50
CA PRO A 644 -12.12 -8.03 0.30
C PRO A 644 -11.06 -9.10 0.60
N LEU A 645 -10.94 -10.08 -0.29
CA LEU A 645 -9.97 -11.18 -0.15
C LEU A 645 -8.82 -10.99 -1.12
N ILE A 646 -7.63 -11.44 -0.75
CA ILE A 646 -6.42 -11.39 -1.55
C ILE A 646 -5.63 -12.70 -1.43
N VAL A 647 -5.09 -13.15 -2.57
CA VAL A 647 -4.29 -14.37 -2.68
C VAL A 647 -3.09 -14.08 -3.61
N PRO A 648 -1.87 -14.54 -3.27
CA PRO A 648 -0.73 -14.43 -4.17
C PRO A 648 -1.00 -15.13 -5.51
N LEU A 649 -0.57 -14.49 -6.61
CA LEU A 649 -0.69 -15.02 -7.96
C LEU A 649 0.70 -15.33 -8.49
N VAL A 650 1.05 -16.61 -8.54
CA VAL A 650 2.41 -17.07 -8.82
C VAL A 650 2.51 -17.61 -10.24
N ARG A 651 3.52 -17.18 -10.99
CA ARG A 651 3.81 -17.68 -12.34
C ARG A 651 4.76 -18.87 -12.27
N ASP A 652 4.36 -20.01 -12.82
CA ASP A 652 5.26 -21.15 -12.99
C ASP A 652 6.19 -20.91 -14.19
N THR A 653 7.51 -20.97 -13.97
CA THR A 653 8.50 -20.64 -15.01
C THR A 653 8.59 -21.69 -16.11
N ASN A 654 8.24 -22.95 -15.82
CA ASN A 654 8.32 -24.06 -16.77
C ASN A 654 7.13 -24.08 -17.73
N THR A 655 5.92 -23.89 -17.22
CA THR A 655 4.67 -23.93 -18.00
C THR A 655 4.17 -22.54 -18.41
N SER A 656 4.69 -21.47 -17.81
CA SER A 656 4.18 -20.09 -17.94
C SER A 656 2.71 -19.92 -17.51
N LEU A 657 2.17 -20.85 -16.71
CA LEU A 657 0.81 -20.80 -16.18
C LEU A 657 0.80 -20.13 -14.80
N TYR A 658 -0.34 -19.55 -14.45
CA TYR A 658 -0.55 -18.91 -13.17
C TYR A 658 -1.25 -19.80 -12.16
N THR A 659 -0.83 -19.74 -10.91
CA THR A 659 -1.40 -20.53 -9.82
C THR A 659 -1.74 -19.68 -8.60
N ILE A 660 -2.74 -20.14 -7.86
CA ILE A 660 -3.17 -19.56 -6.59
C ILE A 660 -3.22 -20.64 -5.49
N ALA A 661 -2.64 -20.32 -4.34
CA ALA A 661 -2.68 -21.17 -3.16
C ALA A 661 -3.87 -20.77 -2.26
N ILE A 662 -5.06 -21.29 -2.58
CA ILE A 662 -6.31 -20.93 -1.89
C ILE A 662 -7.01 -22.12 -1.20
N LYS A 663 -6.62 -23.36 -1.52
CA LYS A 663 -7.18 -24.57 -0.93
C LYS A 663 -6.52 -24.83 0.44
N LYS A 664 -7.29 -25.21 1.45
CA LYS A 664 -6.80 -25.45 2.81
C LYS A 664 -6.21 -26.87 2.94
N GLY A 665 -5.07 -27.01 3.64
CA GLY A 665 -4.30 -28.26 3.79
C GLY A 665 -3.16 -28.39 2.77
N ASP A 666 -2.36 -29.46 2.81
CA ASP A 666 -1.22 -29.72 1.89
C ASP A 666 -1.67 -30.07 0.45
N ALA A 667 -2.78 -29.51 0.00
CA ALA A 667 -3.51 -29.91 -1.18
C ALA A 667 -3.05 -29.22 -2.48
N GLY A 668 -1.86 -28.62 -2.52
CA GLY A 668 -1.24 -27.95 -3.67
C GLY A 668 -2.03 -26.76 -4.28
N PRO A 669 -1.41 -25.93 -5.14
CA PRO A 669 -2.06 -24.76 -5.71
C PRO A 669 -3.00 -25.12 -6.89
N LEU A 670 -3.90 -24.19 -7.22
CA LEU A 670 -4.83 -24.32 -8.35
C LEU A 670 -4.40 -23.39 -9.49
N VAL A 671 -4.43 -23.88 -10.73
CA VAL A 671 -4.15 -23.07 -11.93
C VAL A 671 -5.30 -22.11 -12.20
N VAL A 672 -5.02 -20.86 -12.55
CA VAL A 672 -6.03 -19.83 -12.84
C VAL A 672 -6.45 -19.90 -14.31
N ASP A 673 -7.74 -20.13 -14.56
CA ASP A 673 -8.33 -20.13 -15.90
C ASP A 673 -9.44 -19.08 -16.03
N LEU A 674 -9.16 -17.99 -16.75
CA LEU A 674 -10.12 -16.91 -17.02
C LEU A 674 -11.41 -17.39 -17.72
N ALA A 675 -11.34 -18.42 -18.56
CA ALA A 675 -12.50 -18.99 -19.24
C ALA A 675 -13.13 -20.16 -18.45
N GLY A 676 -12.52 -20.56 -17.32
CA GLY A 676 -12.95 -21.70 -16.53
C GLY A 676 -14.31 -21.46 -15.86
N ALA A 677 -15.24 -22.38 -16.08
CA ALA A 677 -16.61 -22.31 -15.54
C ALA A 677 -16.78 -22.85 -14.12
N LEU A 678 -15.78 -23.58 -13.63
CA LEU A 678 -15.87 -24.46 -12.47
C LEU A 678 -14.50 -24.52 -11.79
N VAL A 679 -14.49 -24.58 -10.45
CA VAL A 679 -13.32 -25.00 -9.69
C VAL A 679 -13.27 -26.52 -9.64
N TRP A 680 -12.13 -27.12 -9.97
CA TRP A 680 -11.94 -28.56 -9.84
C TRP A 680 -10.55 -28.91 -9.30
N SER A 681 -10.46 -30.04 -8.59
CA SER A 681 -9.21 -30.50 -7.98
C SER A 681 -9.25 -32.00 -7.72
N THR A 682 -8.09 -32.63 -7.48
CA THR A 682 -8.03 -34.01 -6.99
C THR A 682 -8.65 -34.12 -5.59
N CYS A 683 -9.28 -35.28 -5.36
CA CYS A 683 -10.00 -35.59 -4.13
C CYS A 683 -9.55 -36.93 -3.54
N PRO A 684 -9.67 -37.12 -2.22
CA PRO A 684 -9.55 -38.43 -1.59
C PRO A 684 -10.58 -39.43 -2.14
N SER A 685 -10.27 -40.72 -2.02
CA SER A 685 -11.15 -41.82 -2.44
C SER A 685 -12.52 -41.81 -1.75
N THR A 686 -12.60 -41.25 -0.54
CA THR A 686 -13.85 -41.00 0.21
C THR A 686 -14.02 -39.50 0.43
N HIS A 687 -15.13 -38.93 -0.03
CA HIS A 687 -15.44 -37.51 0.12
C HIS A 687 -16.96 -37.26 0.14
N ALA A 688 -17.37 -36.12 0.70
CA ALA A 688 -18.77 -35.72 0.70
C ALA A 688 -19.24 -35.34 -0.71
N THR A 689 -20.49 -35.64 -1.06
CA THR A 689 -21.06 -35.33 -2.38
C THR A 689 -22.22 -34.35 -2.28
N VAL A 690 -22.34 -33.48 -3.28
CA VAL A 690 -23.45 -32.53 -3.42
C VAL A 690 -24.66 -33.26 -4.00
N SER A 691 -25.84 -33.01 -3.43
CA SER A 691 -27.10 -33.62 -3.88
C SER A 691 -27.46 -33.25 -5.33
N CYS A 692 -27.93 -34.22 -6.10
CA CYS A 692 -28.43 -34.03 -7.47
C CYS A 692 -29.56 -33.00 -7.61
N LEU A 693 -30.32 -32.79 -6.53
CA LEU A 693 -31.46 -31.85 -6.53
C LEU A 693 -31.05 -30.42 -6.19
N SER A 694 -29.76 -30.16 -5.94
CA SER A 694 -29.27 -28.82 -5.61
C SER A 694 -29.16 -27.92 -6.85
N GLY A 695 -29.36 -26.61 -6.65
CA GLY A 695 -29.12 -25.62 -7.72
C GLY A 695 -27.67 -25.62 -8.23
N ALA A 696 -26.70 -25.93 -7.35
CA ALA A 696 -25.29 -26.09 -7.74
C ALA A 696 -25.10 -27.27 -8.71
N CYS A 697 -25.81 -28.39 -8.50
CA CYS A 697 -25.80 -29.50 -9.45
C CYS A 697 -26.43 -29.13 -10.80
N GLY A 698 -27.56 -28.41 -10.78
CA GLY A 698 -28.16 -27.87 -11.99
C GLY A 698 -27.19 -26.98 -12.78
N ALA A 699 -26.45 -26.11 -12.08
CA ALA A 699 -25.42 -25.27 -12.69
C ALA A 699 -24.24 -26.10 -13.26
N ALA A 700 -23.77 -27.11 -12.53
CA ALA A 700 -22.68 -28.00 -12.97
C ALA A 700 -23.03 -28.77 -14.25
N ASN A 701 -24.25 -29.33 -14.31
CA ASN A 701 -24.74 -30.09 -15.47
C ASN A 701 -24.87 -29.24 -16.74
N GLN A 702 -25.05 -27.93 -16.59
CA GLN A 702 -25.08 -27.00 -17.72
C GLN A 702 -23.68 -26.64 -18.24
N GLN A 703 -22.62 -26.96 -17.49
CA GLN A 703 -21.22 -26.73 -17.87
C GLN A 703 -20.61 -28.00 -18.48
N GLN A 704 -21.00 -28.35 -19.71
CA GLN A 704 -20.35 -29.43 -20.47
C GLN A 704 -19.34 -28.86 -21.48
N PRO A 705 -18.05 -29.23 -21.39
CA PRO A 705 -17.04 -28.77 -22.35
C PRO A 705 -17.33 -29.35 -23.75
N ARG A 706 -17.35 -28.49 -24.78
CA ARG A 706 -17.79 -28.88 -26.14
C ARG A 706 -16.74 -29.69 -26.91
N ARG A 707 -15.46 -29.33 -26.78
CA ARG A 707 -14.32 -30.10 -27.34
C ARG A 707 -13.59 -30.84 -26.24
N CYS A 708 -14.32 -31.66 -25.50
CA CYS A 708 -13.73 -32.57 -24.53
C CYS A 708 -13.18 -33.81 -25.23
N ARG A 709 -11.87 -34.04 -25.10
CA ARG A 709 -11.32 -35.39 -25.26
C ARG A 709 -11.56 -36.15 -23.96
N TYR A 710 -12.63 -36.94 -23.94
CA TYR A 710 -13.03 -37.65 -22.72
C TYR A 710 -11.96 -38.66 -22.32
N VAL A 711 -11.57 -38.60 -21.05
CA VAL A 711 -10.68 -39.58 -20.43
C VAL A 711 -11.40 -40.25 -19.27
N ASP A 712 -11.45 -41.57 -19.32
CA ASP A 712 -12.05 -42.38 -18.26
C ASP A 712 -11.21 -42.24 -16.99
N GLY A 713 -11.87 -41.88 -15.89
CA GLY A 713 -11.29 -41.75 -14.55
C GLY A 713 -11.16 -43.11 -13.82
N GLY A 714 -11.62 -44.20 -14.43
CA GLY A 714 -11.54 -45.57 -13.88
C GLY A 714 -12.54 -45.84 -12.73
N TRP A 715 -12.34 -46.94 -12.02
CA TRP A 715 -13.19 -47.43 -10.91
C TRP A 715 -13.17 -46.54 -9.63
N PHE A 716 -12.64 -45.32 -9.70
CA PHE A 716 -12.43 -44.45 -8.55
C PHE A 716 -13.73 -44.06 -7.81
N TRP A 717 -14.88 -44.14 -8.48
CA TRP A 717 -16.19 -43.72 -7.96
C TRP A 717 -16.96 -44.80 -7.16
N SER A 718 -16.34 -45.94 -6.84
CA SER A 718 -17.00 -47.06 -6.15
C SER A 718 -17.01 -46.97 -4.60
N GLY A 719 -16.33 -45.99 -4.01
CA GLY A 719 -16.17 -45.81 -2.55
C GLY A 719 -17.15 -44.81 -1.92
N ARG A 720 -18.45 -44.86 -2.26
CA ARG A 720 -19.46 -43.92 -1.73
C ARG A 720 -19.81 -44.23 -0.27
N GLU A 721 -19.95 -43.20 0.56
CA GLU A 721 -20.50 -43.35 1.92
C GLU A 721 -21.91 -43.98 1.88
N PRO A 722 -22.24 -44.91 2.79
CA PRO A 722 -23.57 -45.51 2.89
C PRO A 722 -24.61 -44.44 3.29
N GLY A 723 -25.38 -43.92 2.33
CA GLY A 723 -26.46 -42.95 2.60
C GLY A 723 -26.73 -41.92 1.50
N SER A 724 -25.84 -41.73 0.52
CA SER A 724 -26.01 -40.77 -0.58
C SER A 724 -26.96 -41.30 -1.67
N ARG A 725 -28.28 -41.11 -1.50
CA ARG A 725 -29.30 -41.60 -2.46
C ARG A 725 -29.21 -40.97 -3.87
N CYS A 726 -28.49 -39.86 -4.06
CA CYS A 726 -28.13 -39.31 -5.39
C CYS A 726 -26.95 -38.32 -5.30
N ALA A 727 -25.81 -38.63 -5.93
CA ALA A 727 -24.62 -37.77 -6.01
C ALA A 727 -24.57 -37.03 -7.35
N CYS A 728 -24.25 -35.73 -7.32
CA CYS A 728 -24.16 -34.91 -8.52
C CYS A 728 -22.86 -35.16 -9.31
N THR A 729 -22.98 -35.42 -10.61
CA THR A 729 -21.85 -35.51 -11.53
C THR A 729 -21.54 -34.14 -12.14
N ALA A 730 -20.26 -33.80 -12.21
CA ALA A 730 -19.73 -32.61 -12.85
C ALA A 730 -18.65 -32.97 -13.88
N HIS A 731 -18.26 -32.01 -14.71
CA HIS A 731 -17.35 -32.23 -15.84
C HIS A 731 -16.10 -31.33 -15.74
N PRO A 732 -15.08 -31.74 -14.95
CA PRO A 732 -13.80 -31.03 -14.93
C PRO A 732 -13.10 -31.08 -16.29
N PHE A 733 -12.48 -29.97 -16.68
CA PHE A 733 -11.83 -29.77 -17.98
C PHE A 733 -10.44 -29.18 -17.79
N ASN A 734 -9.44 -29.79 -18.41
CA ASN A 734 -8.08 -29.27 -18.45
C ASN A 734 -7.92 -28.36 -19.69
N PRO A 735 -7.76 -27.03 -19.51
CA PRO A 735 -7.68 -26.08 -20.61
C PRO A 735 -6.36 -26.13 -21.39
N VAL A 736 -5.33 -26.80 -20.87
CA VAL A 736 -4.01 -26.95 -21.51
C VAL A 736 -3.99 -28.15 -22.45
N THR A 737 -4.56 -29.28 -22.03
CA THR A 737 -4.57 -30.53 -22.82
C THR A 737 -5.85 -30.72 -23.64
N GLY A 738 -6.94 -30.04 -23.29
CA GLY A 738 -8.26 -30.24 -23.87
C GLY A 738 -8.94 -31.55 -23.42
N GLU A 739 -8.36 -32.27 -22.44
CA GLU A 739 -8.96 -33.46 -21.87
C GLU A 739 -10.02 -33.09 -20.81
N CYS A 740 -11.08 -33.89 -20.71
CA CYS A 740 -12.08 -33.75 -19.66
C CYS A 740 -12.48 -35.11 -19.10
N SER A 741 -13.07 -35.12 -17.91
CA SER A 741 -13.56 -36.34 -17.29
C SER A 741 -14.90 -36.09 -16.60
N THR A 742 -15.42 -37.11 -15.94
CA THR A 742 -16.56 -37.02 -15.02
C THR A 742 -16.05 -37.13 -13.60
N GLY A 743 -16.61 -36.33 -12.70
CA GLY A 743 -16.38 -36.54 -11.28
C GLY A 743 -17.46 -35.98 -10.38
N ASP A 744 -17.42 -36.39 -9.11
CA ASP A 744 -18.42 -36.00 -8.13
C ASP A 744 -18.25 -34.51 -7.77
N LEU A 745 -19.37 -33.80 -7.69
CA LEU A 745 -19.41 -32.43 -7.19
C LEU A 745 -19.32 -32.47 -5.65
N THR A 746 -18.38 -31.73 -5.08
CA THR A 746 -18.08 -31.70 -3.65
C THR A 746 -17.87 -30.27 -3.15
N SER A 747 -17.61 -30.12 -1.86
CA SER A 747 -17.26 -28.87 -1.20
C SER A 747 -15.78 -28.85 -0.84
N PHE A 748 -15.02 -27.89 -1.35
CA PHE A 748 -13.63 -27.65 -1.01
C PHE A 748 -13.50 -26.64 0.13
N ALA A 749 -12.74 -26.99 1.16
CA ALA A 749 -12.32 -26.04 2.17
C ALA A 749 -11.21 -25.14 1.61
N MET A 750 -11.42 -23.83 1.71
CA MET A 750 -10.52 -22.80 1.19
C MET A 750 -10.21 -21.75 2.25
N SER A 751 -9.11 -21.04 2.07
CA SER A 751 -8.76 -19.89 2.90
C SER A 751 -7.95 -18.86 2.11
N ALA A 752 -8.26 -17.59 2.34
CA ALA A 752 -7.58 -16.45 1.72
C ALA A 752 -7.37 -15.34 2.74
N ASN A 753 -6.43 -14.44 2.51
CA ASN A 753 -6.21 -13.30 3.38
C ASN A 753 -7.23 -12.21 3.08
N THR A 754 -7.67 -11.48 4.10
CA THR A 754 -8.46 -10.26 3.93
C THR A 754 -7.54 -9.08 3.62
N THR A 755 -8.05 -8.09 2.90
CA THR A 755 -7.31 -6.87 2.53
C THR A 755 -8.18 -5.63 2.63
N SER A 756 -7.57 -4.49 2.94
CA SER A 756 -8.22 -3.17 2.94
C SER A 756 -7.86 -2.33 1.71
N ASN A 757 -6.77 -2.66 1.00
CA ASN A 757 -6.21 -1.81 -0.07
C ASN A 757 -5.61 -2.61 -1.25
N GLY A 758 -5.91 -3.91 -1.35
CA GLY A 758 -5.47 -4.77 -2.45
C GLY A 758 -3.98 -5.16 -2.42
N THR A 759 -3.19 -4.69 -1.47
CA THR A 759 -1.76 -5.05 -1.32
C THR A 759 -1.40 -5.48 0.10
N LYS A 760 -2.14 -5.01 1.11
CA LYS A 760 -1.94 -5.35 2.52
C LYS A 760 -2.72 -6.60 2.92
N LEU A 761 -2.03 -7.54 3.55
CA LEU A 761 -2.62 -8.74 4.16
C LEU A 761 -3.04 -8.43 5.60
N LEU A 762 -4.29 -8.71 5.97
CA LEU A 762 -4.81 -8.47 7.33
C LEU A 762 -4.86 -9.76 8.14
N TYR A 763 -5.92 -10.56 7.97
CA TYR A 763 -6.07 -11.87 8.61
C TYR A 763 -6.65 -12.89 7.63
N GLN A 764 -6.36 -14.16 7.87
CA GLN A 764 -6.82 -15.24 7.01
C GLN A 764 -8.27 -15.61 7.35
N GLU A 765 -9.11 -15.76 6.32
CA GLU A 765 -10.50 -16.14 6.44
C GLU A 765 -10.77 -17.46 5.71
N ALA A 766 -11.40 -18.41 6.41
CA ALA A 766 -11.79 -19.69 5.85
C ALA A 766 -13.19 -19.62 5.21
N PHE A 767 -13.40 -20.36 4.13
CA PHE A 767 -14.67 -20.52 3.44
C PHE A 767 -14.75 -21.87 2.73
N ALA A 768 -15.92 -22.19 2.21
CA ALA A 768 -16.16 -23.40 1.43
C ALA A 768 -16.59 -23.02 0.02
N THR A 769 -16.09 -23.73 -1.00
CA THR A 769 -16.56 -23.56 -2.38
C THR A 769 -17.01 -24.89 -2.94
N VAL A 770 -18.00 -24.87 -3.82
CA VAL A 770 -18.47 -26.04 -4.54
C VAL A 770 -17.59 -26.24 -5.77
N GLY A 771 -17.08 -27.44 -5.97
CA GLY A 771 -16.23 -27.77 -7.11
C GLY A 771 -16.23 -29.26 -7.42
N ALA A 772 -15.59 -29.66 -8.52
CA ALA A 772 -15.59 -31.06 -8.96
C ALA A 772 -14.31 -31.78 -8.60
N CYS A 773 -14.45 -33.04 -8.19
CA CYS A 773 -13.35 -33.97 -8.09
C CYS A 773 -12.86 -34.36 -9.48
N ALA A 774 -11.54 -34.40 -9.67
CA ALA A 774 -10.90 -34.75 -10.93
C ALA A 774 -9.91 -35.91 -10.75
N PRO A 775 -9.81 -36.83 -11.72
CA PRO A 775 -8.76 -37.84 -11.72
C PRO A 775 -7.39 -37.22 -11.98
N GLU A 776 -6.33 -37.81 -11.43
CA GLU A 776 -4.94 -37.33 -11.57
C GLU A 776 -4.51 -37.15 -13.03
N ARG A 777 -5.06 -37.93 -13.95
CA ARG A 777 -4.82 -37.79 -15.40
C ARG A 777 -5.12 -36.37 -15.92
N LEU A 778 -6.12 -35.69 -15.35
CA LEU A 778 -6.43 -34.31 -15.72
C LEU A 778 -5.39 -33.29 -15.24
N LEU A 779 -4.42 -33.67 -14.41
CA LEU A 779 -3.31 -32.80 -14.00
C LEU A 779 -2.18 -32.74 -15.04
N ALA A 780 -2.24 -33.54 -16.11
CA ALA A 780 -1.22 -33.53 -17.16
C ALA A 780 -0.98 -32.12 -17.71
N SER A 781 0.30 -31.76 -17.88
CA SER A 781 0.76 -30.45 -18.38
C SER A 781 0.41 -29.23 -17.52
N LEU A 782 -0.10 -29.43 -16.29
CA LEU A 782 -0.20 -28.37 -15.29
C LEU A 782 1.15 -28.21 -14.53
N PRO A 783 1.37 -27.10 -13.81
CA PRO A 783 2.57 -26.89 -13.00
C PRO A 783 2.82 -28.03 -12.00
N ALA A 784 4.08 -28.32 -11.70
CA ALA A 784 4.44 -29.35 -10.74
C ALA A 784 3.84 -29.03 -9.36
N GLY A 785 3.16 -30.01 -8.75
CA GLY A 785 2.47 -29.85 -7.47
C GLY A 785 1.07 -29.22 -7.56
N ALA A 786 0.65 -28.72 -8.72
CA ALA A 786 -0.72 -28.24 -8.90
C ALA A 786 -1.73 -29.41 -8.81
N THR A 787 -2.83 -29.20 -8.11
CA THR A 787 -3.85 -30.24 -7.87
C THR A 787 -5.15 -29.98 -8.60
N GLY A 788 -5.24 -28.93 -9.41
CA GLY A 788 -6.42 -28.62 -10.18
C GLY A 788 -6.42 -27.23 -10.79
N VAL A 789 -7.62 -26.77 -11.16
CA VAL A 789 -7.86 -25.48 -11.83
C VAL A 789 -8.97 -24.71 -11.12
N ALA A 790 -8.74 -23.43 -10.87
CA ALA A 790 -9.72 -22.46 -10.44
C ALA A 790 -10.27 -21.70 -11.65
N GLY A 791 -11.54 -21.92 -11.99
CA GLY A 791 -12.21 -21.16 -13.03
C GLY A 791 -12.59 -19.75 -12.57
N PHE A 792 -12.34 -18.75 -13.42
CA PHE A 792 -12.54 -17.32 -13.15
C PHE A 792 -13.60 -16.66 -14.04
N SER A 793 -14.39 -17.45 -14.77
CA SER A 793 -15.46 -16.93 -15.62
C SER A 793 -16.63 -16.32 -14.84
N ARG A 794 -17.65 -15.86 -15.56
CA ARG A 794 -18.93 -15.37 -15.00
C ARG A 794 -19.94 -16.46 -14.66
N ARG A 795 -19.53 -17.74 -14.67
CA ARG A 795 -20.45 -18.86 -14.38
C ARG A 795 -20.64 -19.01 -12.86
N PRO A 796 -21.81 -19.47 -12.39
CA PRO A 796 -22.11 -19.53 -10.95
C PRO A 796 -21.15 -20.38 -10.12
N LEU A 797 -20.46 -21.35 -10.74
CA LEU A 797 -19.50 -22.24 -10.08
C LEU A 797 -18.04 -21.82 -10.27
N SER A 798 -17.78 -20.66 -10.86
CA SER A 798 -16.44 -20.05 -10.87
C SER A 798 -16.07 -19.55 -9.48
N LEU A 799 -14.77 -19.44 -9.19
CA LEU A 799 -14.29 -18.98 -7.89
C LEU A 799 -14.75 -17.54 -7.56
N PRO A 800 -14.61 -16.53 -8.45
CA PRO A 800 -15.08 -15.18 -8.16
C PRO A 800 -16.59 -15.10 -7.89
N SER A 801 -17.41 -15.79 -8.69
CA SER A 801 -18.87 -15.73 -8.55
C SER A 801 -19.36 -16.41 -7.27
N GLN A 802 -18.75 -17.53 -6.87
CA GLN A 802 -19.06 -18.19 -5.61
C GLN A 802 -18.69 -17.32 -4.41
N LEU A 803 -17.51 -16.68 -4.44
CA LEU A 803 -17.08 -15.77 -3.38
C LEU A 803 -18.03 -14.57 -3.26
N ALA A 804 -18.33 -13.91 -4.37
CA ALA A 804 -19.22 -12.75 -4.41
C ALA A 804 -20.60 -13.07 -3.80
N ALA A 805 -21.17 -14.23 -4.16
CA ALA A 805 -22.45 -14.69 -3.64
C ALA A 805 -22.44 -14.99 -2.14
N GLN A 806 -21.32 -15.51 -1.60
CA GLN A 806 -21.20 -15.88 -0.18
C GLN A 806 -20.91 -14.69 0.75
N ARG A 807 -20.30 -13.63 0.22
CA ARG A 807 -19.69 -12.58 1.06
C ARG A 807 -20.20 -11.17 0.78
N ASN A 808 -21.04 -10.97 -0.24
CA ASN A 808 -21.77 -9.73 -0.52
C ASN A 808 -20.87 -8.47 -0.59
N PHE A 809 -19.72 -8.60 -1.26
CA PHE A 809 -18.66 -7.59 -1.34
C PHE A 809 -18.35 -7.19 -2.80
N GLY A 810 -19.36 -7.29 -3.68
CA GLY A 810 -19.30 -6.97 -5.11
C GLY A 810 -18.86 -8.14 -6.00
N ASN A 811 -19.41 -8.26 -7.21
CA ASN A 811 -19.01 -9.30 -8.18
C ASN A 811 -17.82 -8.82 -9.00
N LYS A 812 -16.69 -8.61 -8.32
CA LYS A 812 -15.48 -8.04 -8.91
C LYS A 812 -14.24 -8.80 -8.50
N PHE A 813 -13.23 -8.75 -9.34
CA PHE A 813 -11.90 -9.22 -8.98
C PHE A 813 -10.83 -8.44 -9.75
N ALA A 814 -9.65 -8.33 -9.15
CA ALA A 814 -8.47 -7.72 -9.75
C ALA A 814 -7.37 -8.76 -9.90
N LEU A 815 -6.72 -8.78 -11.06
CA LEU A 815 -5.53 -9.56 -11.35
C LEU A 815 -4.37 -8.61 -11.54
N CYS A 816 -3.42 -8.64 -10.62
CA CYS A 816 -2.11 -8.04 -10.82
C CYS A 816 -1.16 -9.18 -11.18
N MET A 817 -0.81 -9.29 -12.46
CA MET A 817 -0.10 -10.45 -12.99
C MET A 817 1.26 -10.62 -12.30
N SER A 818 1.56 -11.86 -11.89
CA SER A 818 2.76 -12.22 -11.09
C SER A 818 2.84 -11.55 -9.72
N GLN A 819 1.72 -11.10 -9.15
CA GLN A 819 1.66 -10.45 -7.84
C GLN A 819 0.51 -11.03 -6.99
N PHE A 820 -0.73 -10.72 -7.34
CA PHE A 820 -1.90 -11.12 -6.55
C PHE A 820 -3.19 -11.17 -7.35
N VAL A 821 -4.16 -11.89 -6.79
CA VAL A 821 -5.58 -11.82 -7.12
C VAL A 821 -6.30 -11.21 -5.92
N ALA A 822 -7.08 -10.15 -6.14
CA ALA A 822 -8.00 -9.62 -5.14
C ALA A 822 -9.45 -9.87 -5.57
N PHE A 823 -10.31 -10.24 -4.63
CA PHE A 823 -11.74 -10.45 -4.84
C PHE A 823 -12.53 -9.36 -4.11
N GLY A 824 -13.64 -8.94 -4.71
CA GLY A 824 -14.55 -7.91 -4.21
C GLY A 824 -14.15 -6.48 -4.52
N ASP A 825 -14.87 -5.54 -3.91
CA ASP A 825 -14.66 -4.09 -3.99
C ASP A 825 -13.38 -3.62 -3.25
N ALA A 826 -12.27 -4.35 -3.42
CA ALA A 826 -10.96 -3.91 -2.95
C ALA A 826 -10.53 -2.66 -3.73
N PRO A 827 -10.31 -1.51 -3.07
CA PRO A 827 -9.59 -0.42 -3.72
C PRO A 827 -8.15 -0.88 -3.90
N VAL A 828 -7.70 -1.06 -5.15
CA VAL A 828 -6.29 -1.37 -5.45
C VAL A 828 -5.55 -0.06 -5.64
N TYR A 829 -4.62 0.24 -4.73
CA TYR A 829 -3.84 1.47 -4.82
C TYR A 829 -2.53 1.23 -5.59
N LEU A 830 -2.25 2.10 -6.55
CA LEU A 830 -1.08 2.06 -7.42
C LEU A 830 -0.09 3.17 -7.03
N GLY A 831 1.18 2.83 -6.77
CA GLY A 831 2.22 3.79 -6.42
C GLY A 831 2.77 4.54 -7.64
N MET A 832 2.44 5.83 -7.79
CA MET A 832 2.83 6.69 -8.92
C MET A 832 4.01 7.62 -8.59
N GLU A 833 4.91 7.80 -9.57
CA GLU A 833 6.01 8.75 -9.49
C GLU A 833 5.48 10.17 -9.26
N GLY A 834 5.81 10.76 -8.10
CA GLY A 834 5.39 12.12 -7.72
C GLY A 834 3.95 12.30 -7.25
N ARG A 835 3.14 11.23 -7.18
CA ARG A 835 1.72 11.29 -6.71
C ARG A 835 1.37 10.33 -5.57
N GLY A 836 2.29 9.46 -5.13
CA GLY A 836 2.02 8.48 -4.07
C GLY A 836 1.07 7.37 -4.51
N PHE A 837 0.41 6.73 -3.55
CA PHE A 837 -0.54 5.64 -3.80
C PHE A 837 -1.91 6.21 -4.20
N VAL A 838 -2.33 5.97 -5.44
CA VAL A 838 -3.59 6.46 -6.00
C VAL A 838 -4.51 5.28 -6.31
N ASP A 839 -5.80 5.41 -6.04
CA ASP A 839 -6.77 4.36 -6.37
C ASP A 839 -6.82 4.16 -7.89
N TYR A 840 -6.79 2.91 -8.36
CA TYR A 840 -6.80 2.60 -9.80
C TYR A 840 -7.96 3.28 -10.54
N ARG A 841 -9.10 3.51 -9.88
CA ARG A 841 -10.29 4.15 -10.46
C ARG A 841 -10.07 5.59 -10.90
N GLU A 842 -9.08 6.26 -10.32
CA GLU A 842 -8.73 7.65 -10.62
C GLU A 842 -7.88 7.80 -11.88
N ILE A 843 -7.13 6.75 -12.22
CA ILE A 843 -5.98 6.85 -13.12
C ILE A 843 -6.02 5.88 -14.29
N LEU A 844 -6.71 4.75 -14.15
CA LEU A 844 -6.70 3.70 -15.17
C LEU A 844 -7.85 3.88 -16.17
N PRO A 845 -7.56 3.75 -17.48
CA PRO A 845 -8.62 3.61 -18.47
C PRO A 845 -9.39 2.30 -18.27
N TYR A 846 -10.62 2.28 -18.77
CA TYR A 846 -11.48 1.09 -18.77
C TYR A 846 -12.10 0.86 -20.14
N THR A 847 -12.55 -0.36 -20.37
CA THR A 847 -13.22 -0.82 -21.59
C THR A 847 -14.40 -1.71 -21.25
N PRO A 848 -15.50 -1.70 -22.04
CA PRO A 848 -16.59 -2.65 -21.87
C PRO A 848 -16.15 -4.07 -22.25
N LEU A 849 -16.70 -5.07 -21.55
CA LEU A 849 -16.51 -6.49 -21.81
C LEU A 849 -17.66 -7.03 -22.67
N LEU A 850 -17.33 -7.79 -23.71
CA LEU A 850 -18.29 -8.48 -24.57
C LEU A 850 -18.67 -9.84 -23.98
N THR A 851 -19.91 -10.26 -24.24
CA THR A 851 -20.42 -11.57 -23.82
C THR A 851 -20.56 -12.50 -25.00
N ASN A 852 -19.86 -13.63 -24.94
CA ASN A 852 -20.09 -14.73 -25.87
C ASN A 852 -21.19 -15.66 -25.31
N PRO A 853 -22.26 -15.94 -26.06
CA PRO A 853 -23.38 -16.78 -25.59
C PRO A 853 -22.97 -18.24 -25.34
N ARG A 854 -21.88 -18.71 -25.93
CA ARG A 854 -21.44 -20.11 -25.89
C ARG A 854 -20.22 -20.35 -25.02
N ILE A 855 -19.34 -19.35 -24.89
CA ILE A 855 -18.04 -19.50 -24.24
C ILE A 855 -17.92 -18.50 -23.10
N PRO A 856 -17.69 -18.94 -21.87
CA PRO A 856 -17.71 -18.07 -20.70
C PRO A 856 -16.41 -17.25 -20.51
N GLY A 857 -15.69 -16.94 -21.59
CA GLY A 857 -14.47 -16.12 -21.55
C GLY A 857 -14.75 -14.61 -21.53
N TYR A 858 -13.70 -13.83 -21.28
CA TYR A 858 -13.72 -12.37 -21.32
C TYR A 858 -13.31 -11.87 -22.70
N TYR A 859 -14.26 -11.27 -23.43
CA TYR A 859 -14.05 -10.77 -24.78
C TYR A 859 -13.93 -9.25 -24.80
N LEU A 860 -13.07 -8.73 -25.67
CA LEU A 860 -12.80 -7.30 -25.83
C LEU A 860 -13.33 -6.77 -27.17
N PRO A 861 -13.87 -5.55 -27.21
CA PRO A 861 -14.36 -4.92 -28.44
C PRO A 861 -13.21 -4.24 -29.19
N VAL A 862 -12.28 -5.04 -29.73
CA VAL A 862 -11.14 -4.50 -30.49
C VAL A 862 -11.59 -4.12 -31.91
N LYS A 863 -11.42 -2.85 -32.29
CA LYS A 863 -11.74 -2.31 -33.61
C LYS A 863 -10.56 -2.33 -34.57
N GLY A 864 -9.36 -2.15 -34.04
CA GLY A 864 -8.15 -1.97 -34.84
C GLY A 864 -6.89 -2.37 -34.09
N ILE A 865 -5.84 -2.66 -34.86
CA ILE A 865 -4.50 -2.90 -34.36
C ILE A 865 -3.58 -1.92 -35.09
N SER A 866 -2.83 -1.10 -34.37
CA SER A 866 -1.83 -0.20 -34.95
C SER A 866 -0.46 -0.44 -34.32
N VAL A 867 0.60 -0.17 -35.08
CA VAL A 867 1.98 -0.28 -34.63
C VAL A 867 2.66 1.08 -34.78
N SER A 868 3.28 1.56 -33.70
CA SER A 868 3.89 2.88 -33.62
C SER A 868 5.35 2.81 -33.17
N TRP A 869 6.29 3.15 -34.06
CA TRP A 869 7.70 3.40 -33.69
C TRP A 869 8.13 4.84 -33.97
N SER A 870 7.40 5.54 -34.84
CA SER A 870 7.49 6.97 -35.10
C SER A 870 6.17 7.46 -35.67
N VAL A 871 5.81 8.71 -35.39
CA VAL A 871 4.58 9.32 -35.92
C VAL A 871 4.71 9.53 -37.44
N PRO A 872 3.69 9.19 -38.25
CA PRO A 872 2.38 8.65 -37.87
C PRO A 872 2.36 7.11 -37.68
N GLU A 873 1.40 6.64 -36.86
CA GLU A 873 1.16 5.22 -36.59
C GLU A 873 0.89 4.42 -37.87
N THR A 874 1.23 3.13 -37.85
CA THR A 874 1.02 2.21 -38.98
C THR A 874 -0.12 1.24 -38.64
N PRO A 875 -1.35 1.46 -39.13
CA PRO A 875 -2.47 0.56 -38.88
C PRO A 875 -2.32 -0.76 -39.65
N ALA A 876 -2.76 -1.86 -39.06
CA ALA A 876 -2.87 -3.14 -39.73
C ALA A 876 -4.08 -3.13 -40.69
N SER A 877 -3.85 -3.50 -41.96
CA SER A 877 -4.90 -3.53 -42.98
C SER A 877 -5.79 -4.77 -42.83
N LEU A 878 -6.71 -4.72 -41.87
CA LEU A 878 -7.61 -5.83 -41.55
C LEU A 878 -8.87 -5.82 -42.43
N PRO A 879 -9.40 -7.00 -42.82
CA PRO A 879 -10.72 -7.10 -43.42
C PRO A 879 -11.81 -6.54 -42.49
N ALA A 880 -12.87 -5.97 -43.07
CA ALA A 880 -13.99 -5.46 -42.28
C ALA A 880 -14.59 -6.56 -41.39
N GLY A 881 -14.74 -6.27 -40.10
CA GLY A 881 -15.26 -7.21 -39.10
C GLY A 881 -14.34 -8.39 -38.77
N ALA A 882 -13.07 -8.37 -39.17
CA ALA A 882 -12.14 -9.46 -38.90
C ALA A 882 -11.96 -9.77 -37.40
N LEU A 883 -12.15 -8.78 -36.53
CA LEU A 883 -12.04 -8.87 -35.07
C LEU A 883 -13.39 -8.96 -34.35
N ASP A 884 -14.51 -8.85 -35.06
CA ASP A 884 -15.84 -8.77 -34.45
C ASP A 884 -16.26 -10.11 -33.84
N LEU A 885 -17.00 -10.02 -32.73
CA LEU A 885 -17.68 -11.17 -32.12
C LEU A 885 -19.10 -11.28 -32.67
N ASP A 886 -19.42 -12.38 -33.34
CA ASP A 886 -20.80 -12.70 -33.71
C ASP A 886 -21.59 -13.07 -32.45
N ALA A 887 -22.41 -12.13 -31.97
CA ALA A 887 -23.23 -12.29 -30.78
C ALA A 887 -24.29 -13.42 -30.88
N ARG A 888 -24.61 -13.90 -32.09
CA ARG A 888 -25.59 -14.99 -32.31
C ARG A 888 -24.90 -16.35 -32.33
N THR A 889 -23.77 -16.46 -33.02
CA THR A 889 -23.06 -17.75 -33.17
C THR A 889 -21.96 -17.96 -32.14
N GLY A 890 -21.52 -16.89 -31.47
CA GLY A 890 -20.37 -16.89 -30.55
C GLY A 890 -19.05 -17.12 -31.26
N ARG A 891 -18.97 -16.80 -32.57
CA ARG A 891 -17.75 -16.94 -33.39
C ARG A 891 -16.98 -15.63 -33.49
N GLY A 892 -15.66 -15.70 -33.59
CA GLY A 892 -14.81 -14.52 -33.72
C GLY A 892 -14.54 -13.84 -32.38
N GLY A 893 -14.29 -12.54 -32.43
CA GLY A 893 -13.92 -11.74 -31.25
C GLY A 893 -12.46 -11.89 -30.83
N VAL A 894 -12.10 -11.04 -29.86
CA VAL A 894 -10.81 -11.07 -29.17
C VAL A 894 -11.02 -11.51 -27.74
N VAL A 895 -10.36 -12.57 -27.28
CA VAL A 895 -10.57 -13.17 -25.95
C VAL A 895 -9.28 -13.17 -25.11
N LEU A 896 -9.41 -12.96 -23.80
CA LEU A 896 -8.30 -13.05 -22.84
C LEU A 896 -8.10 -14.49 -22.36
N SER A 897 -6.84 -14.93 -22.24
CA SER A 897 -6.49 -16.27 -21.78
C SER A 897 -5.27 -16.29 -20.87
N THR A 898 -5.39 -16.94 -19.70
CA THR A 898 -4.29 -17.24 -18.77
C THR A 898 -3.68 -18.63 -18.98
N THR A 899 -4.22 -19.40 -19.92
CA THR A 899 -3.78 -20.77 -20.25
C THR A 899 -3.06 -20.84 -21.59
N THR A 900 -2.95 -19.69 -22.28
CA THR A 900 -2.21 -19.54 -23.54
C THR A 900 -0.99 -18.65 -23.29
N PRO A 901 0.26 -19.16 -23.47
CA PRO A 901 1.47 -18.40 -23.09
C PRO A 901 1.69 -17.11 -23.88
N TYR A 902 1.37 -17.10 -25.17
CA TYR A 902 1.57 -15.99 -26.08
C TYR A 902 0.28 -15.66 -26.82
N THR A 903 0.10 -14.40 -27.22
CA THR A 903 -0.98 -14.03 -28.11
C THR A 903 -0.91 -14.84 -29.41
N VAL A 904 -2.04 -15.42 -29.82
CA VAL A 904 -2.20 -16.08 -31.10
C VAL A 904 -3.25 -15.36 -31.95
N MET A 905 -2.97 -15.20 -33.24
CA MET A 905 -3.86 -14.53 -34.19
C MET A 905 -4.22 -15.45 -35.34
N ARG A 906 -5.47 -15.34 -35.83
CA ARG A 906 -5.91 -16.01 -37.05
C ARG A 906 -5.04 -15.57 -38.24
N PRO A 907 -4.74 -16.43 -39.24
CA PRO A 907 -3.80 -16.11 -40.32
C PRO A 907 -4.01 -14.77 -41.05
N ASP A 908 -5.25 -14.40 -41.34
CA ASP A 908 -5.62 -13.13 -41.96
C ASP A 908 -5.30 -11.91 -41.08
N VAL A 909 -5.48 -12.04 -39.76
CA VAL A 909 -5.14 -10.99 -38.78
C VAL A 909 -3.63 -10.93 -38.55
N PHE A 910 -2.98 -12.09 -38.38
CA PHE A 910 -1.54 -12.19 -38.13
C PHE A 910 -0.72 -11.59 -39.27
N ARG A 911 -1.07 -11.89 -40.53
CA ARG A 911 -0.34 -11.38 -41.70
C ARG A 911 -0.42 -9.86 -41.81
N ALA A 912 -1.62 -9.30 -41.64
CA ALA A 912 -1.82 -7.85 -41.64
C ALA A 912 -1.05 -7.16 -40.49
N PHE A 913 -1.02 -7.77 -39.30
CA PHE A 913 -0.23 -7.30 -38.17
C PHE A 913 1.29 -7.37 -38.45
N ALA A 914 1.77 -8.49 -38.98
CA ALA A 914 3.18 -8.69 -39.32
C ALA A 914 3.67 -7.67 -40.35
N GLU A 915 2.87 -7.40 -41.39
CA GLU A 915 3.16 -6.38 -42.40
C GLU A 915 3.22 -4.97 -41.81
N ALA A 916 2.30 -4.62 -40.91
CA ALA A 916 2.30 -3.34 -40.22
C ALA A 916 3.55 -3.18 -39.32
N PHE A 917 3.95 -4.25 -38.63
CA PHE A 917 5.12 -4.25 -37.76
C PHE A 917 6.44 -4.11 -38.56
N ASP A 918 6.61 -4.89 -39.63
CA ASP A 918 7.75 -4.77 -40.55
C ASP A 918 7.80 -3.36 -41.18
N THR A 919 6.65 -2.81 -41.56
CA THR A 919 6.55 -1.45 -42.12
C THR A 919 6.98 -0.38 -41.12
N ALA A 920 6.55 -0.48 -39.86
CA ALA A 920 6.98 0.43 -38.80
C ALA A 920 8.51 0.39 -38.62
N ILE A 921 9.10 -0.81 -38.69
CA ILE A 921 10.55 -1.00 -38.62
C ILE A 921 11.29 -0.35 -39.78
N ILE A 922 10.86 -0.65 -41.01
CA ILE A 922 11.47 -0.12 -42.23
C ILE A 922 11.36 1.41 -42.31
N ARG A 923 10.25 1.99 -41.84
CA ARG A 923 10.06 3.45 -41.85
C ARG A 923 11.04 4.14 -40.90
N ARG A 924 11.21 3.62 -39.67
CA ARG A 924 12.07 4.24 -38.65
C ARG A 924 13.56 4.04 -38.93
N SER A 925 13.96 2.88 -39.46
CA SER A 925 15.37 2.60 -39.79
C SER A 925 15.93 3.53 -40.86
N LYS A 926 15.09 4.14 -41.70
CA LYS A 926 15.50 5.19 -42.66
C LYS A 926 15.95 6.50 -42.01
N TYR A 927 15.48 6.80 -40.78
CA TYR A 927 15.70 8.09 -40.11
C TYR A 927 16.66 8.01 -38.91
N THR A 928 17.12 6.81 -38.55
CA THR A 928 17.94 6.54 -37.36
C THR A 928 19.17 5.74 -37.78
N TYR A 929 20.35 5.93 -37.16
CA TYR A 929 21.58 5.18 -37.45
C TYR A 929 21.53 3.68 -37.03
N SER A 930 20.33 3.09 -36.93
CA SER A 930 20.09 1.72 -36.47
C SER A 930 20.07 0.73 -37.63
N ASN A 931 20.90 -0.32 -37.57
CA ASN A 931 20.97 -1.37 -38.59
C ASN A 931 20.07 -2.58 -38.23
N VAL A 932 18.79 -2.32 -37.93
CA VAL A 932 17.83 -3.38 -37.58
C VAL A 932 17.45 -4.13 -38.85
N THR A 933 17.72 -5.44 -38.86
CA THR A 933 17.44 -6.33 -39.99
C THR A 933 16.59 -7.50 -39.53
N ARG A 934 15.73 -8.00 -40.42
CA ARG A 934 14.89 -9.17 -40.16
C ARG A 934 15.79 -10.41 -40.08
N HIS A 935 15.67 -11.14 -38.98
CA HIS A 935 16.33 -12.43 -38.76
C HIS A 935 15.38 -13.57 -39.19
N PRO A 936 15.90 -14.72 -39.65
CA PRO A 936 15.09 -15.91 -39.86
C PRO A 936 14.26 -16.28 -38.62
N PRO A 937 13.05 -16.87 -38.79
CA PRO A 937 12.24 -17.35 -37.69
C PRO A 937 13.02 -18.25 -36.72
N VAL A 938 12.82 -18.07 -35.41
CA VAL A 938 13.45 -18.89 -34.37
C VAL A 938 12.36 -19.57 -33.55
N GLY A 939 12.35 -20.90 -33.55
CA GLY A 939 11.32 -21.68 -32.86
C GLY A 939 9.91 -21.36 -33.40
N PRO A 940 8.90 -21.11 -32.52
CA PRO A 940 7.55 -20.79 -32.95
C PRO A 940 7.38 -19.34 -33.46
N PHE A 941 8.38 -18.47 -33.27
CA PHE A 941 8.27 -17.04 -33.56
C PHE A 941 8.60 -16.72 -35.03
N LYS A 942 7.67 -16.07 -35.74
CA LYS A 942 7.83 -15.71 -37.16
C LYS A 942 8.42 -14.33 -37.42
N LEU A 943 8.43 -13.47 -36.41
CA LEU A 943 8.93 -12.10 -36.47
C LEU A 943 10.14 -11.99 -35.54
N CYS A 944 11.34 -12.07 -36.10
CA CYS A 944 12.60 -11.96 -35.36
C CYS A 944 13.52 -10.94 -36.04
N TYR A 945 14.35 -10.26 -35.25
CA TYR A 945 15.22 -9.18 -35.69
C TYR A 945 16.59 -9.25 -35.01
N ASN A 946 17.62 -8.74 -35.69
CA ASN A 946 18.96 -8.60 -35.12
C ASN A 946 19.02 -7.35 -34.22
N GLY A 947 19.52 -7.51 -32.99
CA GLY A 947 19.36 -6.60 -31.84
C GLY A 947 20.04 -5.22 -31.86
N ALA A 948 20.25 -4.60 -33.03
CA ALA A 948 20.81 -3.24 -33.13
C ALA A 948 19.77 -2.12 -32.88
N PHE A 949 18.81 -2.35 -31.99
CA PHE A 949 17.82 -1.33 -31.61
C PHE A 949 18.50 -0.24 -30.77
N PRO A 950 18.26 1.06 -31.04
CA PRO A 950 18.75 2.13 -30.18
C PRO A 950 18.21 1.98 -28.76
N MET A 951 18.98 2.39 -27.75
CA MET A 951 18.48 2.44 -26.38
C MET A 951 17.81 3.80 -26.14
N LEU A 952 16.56 3.79 -25.66
CA LEU A 952 15.92 4.98 -25.11
C LEU A 952 16.71 5.45 -23.91
N LYS A 953 16.95 6.76 -23.85
CA LYS A 953 17.66 7.36 -22.72
C LYS A 953 16.81 7.36 -21.43
N ARG A 954 15.46 7.24 -21.53
CA ARG A 954 14.49 7.16 -20.41
C ARG A 954 13.13 6.56 -20.85
N PRO A 955 12.58 5.58 -20.12
CA PRO A 955 13.32 4.65 -19.27
C PRO A 955 14.40 3.94 -20.10
N ALA A 956 15.48 3.51 -19.46
CA ALA A 956 16.58 2.81 -20.14
C ALA A 956 16.05 1.46 -20.65
N SER A 957 15.59 1.47 -21.89
CA SER A 957 14.90 0.36 -22.52
C SER A 957 15.14 0.42 -24.03
N MET A 958 14.94 -0.68 -24.74
CA MET A 958 15.13 -0.67 -26.20
C MET A 958 14.06 0.24 -26.83
N ASP A 959 14.49 1.15 -27.72
CA ASP A 959 13.61 1.97 -28.57
C ASP A 959 13.08 1.08 -29.69
N ILE A 960 11.89 0.52 -29.50
CA ILE A 960 11.25 -0.44 -30.40
C ILE A 960 9.79 -0.01 -30.67
N PRO A 961 9.10 -0.64 -31.65
CA PRO A 961 7.69 -0.33 -31.89
C PRO A 961 6.78 -0.60 -30.68
N THR A 962 5.75 0.21 -30.48
CA THR A 962 4.65 -0.05 -29.54
C THR A 962 3.46 -0.62 -30.32
N ILE A 963 2.77 -1.61 -29.77
CA ILE A 963 1.57 -2.21 -30.38
C ILE A 963 0.35 -1.65 -29.65
N HIS A 964 -0.60 -1.09 -30.39
CA HIS A 964 -1.83 -0.51 -29.85
C HIS A 964 -3.04 -1.35 -30.27
N LEU A 965 -3.89 -1.67 -29.30
CA LEU A 965 -5.22 -2.21 -29.51
C LEU A 965 -6.24 -1.08 -29.35
N GLU A 966 -6.92 -0.74 -30.43
CA GLU A 966 -8.00 0.25 -30.44
C GLU A 966 -9.28 -0.41 -29.94
N LEU A 967 -9.79 0.04 -28.80
CA LEU A 967 -10.94 -0.55 -28.12
C LEU A 967 -12.18 0.33 -28.30
N ASP A 968 -13.30 -0.27 -28.71
CA ASP A 968 -14.57 0.45 -28.81
C ASP A 968 -15.13 0.77 -27.43
N GLY A 969 -15.62 2.00 -27.25
CA GLY A 969 -16.22 2.45 -25.99
C GLY A 969 -15.24 2.54 -24.81
N ALA A 970 -13.93 2.43 -25.05
CA ALA A 970 -12.91 2.57 -24.02
C ALA A 970 -12.53 4.05 -23.76
N THR A 971 -12.09 4.35 -22.55
CA THR A 971 -11.60 5.69 -22.17
C THR A 971 -10.12 5.91 -22.51
N GLY A 972 -9.44 4.92 -23.09
CA GLY A 972 -8.07 4.99 -23.58
C GLY A 972 -7.69 3.79 -24.44
N THR A 973 -6.51 3.85 -25.04
CA THR A 973 -5.96 2.78 -25.89
C THR A 973 -5.15 1.79 -25.07
N TRP A 974 -5.38 0.48 -25.24
CA TRP A 974 -4.54 -0.53 -24.58
C TRP A 974 -3.28 -0.76 -25.40
N SER A 975 -2.13 -0.45 -24.82
CA SER A 975 -0.84 -0.47 -25.50
C SER A 975 0.08 -1.51 -24.88
N TRP A 976 0.76 -2.30 -25.72
CA TRP A 976 1.77 -3.27 -25.31
C TRP A 976 3.16 -2.70 -25.57
N PHE A 977 3.99 -2.70 -24.52
CA PHE A 977 5.35 -2.21 -24.55
C PHE A 977 6.33 -3.39 -24.47
N ASN A 978 7.55 -3.18 -24.93
CA ASN A 978 8.75 -4.01 -24.74
C ASN A 978 8.50 -5.39 -24.11
N ASP A 979 8.39 -5.46 -22.79
CA ASP A 979 8.35 -6.71 -22.05
C ASP A 979 7.03 -7.48 -22.18
N ASN A 980 5.93 -6.85 -22.63
CA ASN A 980 4.65 -7.51 -22.94
C ASN A 980 4.67 -8.33 -24.23
N TYR A 981 5.65 -8.13 -25.12
CA TYR A 981 5.63 -8.83 -26.40
C TYR A 981 7.01 -9.25 -26.91
N LEU A 982 8.13 -8.75 -26.37
CA LEU A 982 9.45 -9.19 -26.78
C LEU A 982 9.87 -10.51 -26.11
N VAL A 983 10.55 -11.33 -26.88
CA VAL A 983 11.14 -12.62 -26.48
C VAL A 983 12.59 -12.67 -26.96
N PHE A 984 13.53 -12.86 -26.05
CA PHE A 984 14.94 -13.08 -26.38
C PHE A 984 15.14 -14.54 -26.76
N ALA A 985 15.54 -14.79 -28.01
CA ALA A 985 15.82 -16.13 -28.50
C ALA A 985 17.33 -16.45 -28.41
N PRO A 986 17.71 -17.74 -28.30
CA PRO A 986 19.12 -18.15 -28.32
C PRO A 986 19.85 -17.60 -29.55
N GLY A 987 21.06 -17.05 -29.39
CA GLY A 987 21.84 -16.44 -30.47
C GLY A 987 21.64 -14.92 -30.66
N ALA A 988 21.11 -14.22 -29.65
CA ALA A 988 20.91 -12.76 -29.63
C ALA A 988 19.87 -12.21 -30.63
N ALA A 989 18.99 -13.06 -31.17
CA ALA A 989 17.84 -12.63 -31.97
C ALA A 989 16.69 -12.19 -31.05
N LEU A 990 16.09 -11.04 -31.37
CA LEU A 990 14.93 -10.48 -30.66
C LEU A 990 13.65 -10.81 -31.43
N CYS A 991 12.73 -11.54 -30.82
CA CYS A 991 11.51 -12.02 -31.47
C CYS A 991 10.24 -11.42 -30.86
N VAL A 992 9.19 -11.26 -31.68
CA VAL A 992 7.85 -10.84 -31.26
C VAL A 992 7.06 -12.07 -30.83
N GLY A 993 6.66 -12.10 -29.56
CA GLY A 993 5.85 -13.11 -28.90
C GLY A 993 4.37 -13.04 -29.28
N VAL A 994 4.09 -12.93 -30.58
CA VAL A 994 2.76 -13.05 -31.20
C VAL A 994 2.86 -14.14 -32.25
N LEU A 995 1.96 -15.10 -32.22
CA LEU A 995 2.02 -16.32 -33.03
C LEU A 995 0.87 -16.36 -34.04
N GLU A 996 1.13 -16.94 -35.21
CA GLU A 996 0.07 -17.29 -36.17
C GLU A 996 -0.59 -18.60 -35.75
N MET A 997 -1.92 -18.67 -35.74
CA MET A 997 -2.64 -19.91 -35.47
C MET A 997 -2.28 -20.98 -36.51
N GLY A 998 -1.82 -22.13 -36.04
CA GLY A 998 -1.40 -23.25 -36.88
C GLY A 998 -2.57 -24.18 -37.29
N PRO A 999 -2.32 -25.12 -38.22
CA PRO A 999 -3.30 -26.11 -38.66
C PRO A 999 -3.69 -27.16 -37.59
N GLY A 1000 -2.97 -27.22 -36.46
CA GLY A 1000 -3.21 -28.15 -35.35
C GLY A 1000 -4.43 -27.85 -34.47
N GLY A 1001 -5.23 -26.83 -34.82
CA GLY A 1001 -6.44 -26.45 -34.09
C GLY A 1001 -6.28 -25.17 -33.27
N MET A 1002 -7.42 -24.60 -32.85
CA MET A 1002 -7.48 -23.34 -32.10
C MET A 1002 -7.36 -23.60 -30.60
N PRO A 1003 -6.58 -22.78 -29.86
CA PRO A 1003 -6.34 -22.99 -28.43
C PRO A 1003 -7.55 -22.70 -27.55
N VAL A 1004 -8.56 -21.99 -28.08
CA VAL A 1004 -9.82 -21.71 -27.40
C VAL A 1004 -10.96 -22.02 -28.37
N ASP A 1005 -12.08 -22.51 -27.85
CA ASP A 1005 -13.31 -22.70 -28.62
C ASP A 1005 -13.81 -21.36 -29.21
N GLY A 1006 -14.72 -21.43 -30.20
CA GLY A 1006 -15.42 -20.24 -30.71
C GLY A 1006 -14.72 -19.49 -31.83
N GLU A 1007 -13.69 -20.09 -32.42
CA GLU A 1007 -13.02 -19.53 -33.59
C GLU A 1007 -12.58 -18.06 -33.43
N PRO A 1008 -11.90 -17.71 -32.31
CA PRO A 1008 -11.55 -16.32 -32.03
C PRO A 1008 -10.62 -15.76 -33.11
N ALA A 1009 -10.76 -14.47 -33.39
CA ALA A 1009 -9.85 -13.77 -34.28
C ALA A 1009 -8.46 -13.63 -33.65
N MET A 1010 -8.43 -13.42 -32.33
CA MET A 1010 -7.22 -13.27 -31.53
C MET A 1010 -7.47 -13.79 -30.12
N VAL A 1011 -6.49 -14.51 -29.57
CA VAL A 1011 -6.45 -14.87 -28.14
C VAL A 1011 -5.28 -14.12 -27.54
N VAL A 1012 -5.54 -13.22 -26.58
CA VAL A 1012 -4.50 -12.49 -25.86
C VAL A 1012 -3.96 -13.38 -24.74
N GLY A 1013 -2.69 -13.76 -24.86
CA GLY A 1013 -2.05 -14.71 -23.96
C GLY A 1013 -1.31 -14.07 -22.79
N VAL A 1014 -0.82 -14.91 -21.89
CA VAL A 1014 -0.11 -14.57 -20.64
C VAL A 1014 0.95 -13.49 -20.86
N LYS A 1015 1.84 -13.65 -21.83
CA LYS A 1015 2.94 -12.69 -22.09
C LYS A 1015 2.45 -11.25 -22.28
N GLN A 1016 1.28 -11.06 -22.90
CA GLN A 1016 0.68 -9.74 -23.10
C GLN A 1016 -0.14 -9.25 -21.90
N LEU A 1017 -0.58 -10.15 -21.02
CA LEU A 1017 -1.23 -9.81 -19.76
C LEU A 1017 -0.19 -9.47 -18.66
N ASP A 1018 1.01 -10.06 -18.72
CA ASP A 1018 2.10 -9.83 -17.77
C ASP A 1018 2.33 -8.33 -17.52
N TRP A 1019 2.65 -7.97 -16.27
CA TRP A 1019 2.87 -6.58 -15.84
C TRP A 1019 1.68 -5.63 -16.04
N ASN A 1020 0.46 -6.14 -16.16
CA ASN A 1020 -0.77 -5.34 -16.13
C ASN A 1020 -1.56 -5.60 -14.84
N LEU A 1021 -2.22 -4.55 -14.34
CA LEU A 1021 -3.36 -4.65 -13.45
C LEU A 1021 -4.62 -4.69 -14.31
N LEU A 1022 -5.39 -5.77 -14.18
CA LEU A 1022 -6.67 -5.97 -14.85
C LEU A 1022 -7.76 -6.08 -13.78
N VAL A 1023 -8.69 -5.13 -13.74
CA VAL A 1023 -9.81 -5.16 -12.78
C VAL A 1023 -11.10 -5.44 -13.51
N PHE A 1024 -11.76 -6.53 -13.17
CA PHE A 1024 -13.00 -6.98 -13.77
C PHE A 1024 -14.18 -6.65 -12.85
N ASP A 1025 -15.08 -5.79 -13.32
CA ASP A 1025 -16.38 -5.54 -12.69
C ASP A 1025 -17.45 -6.27 -13.49
N LEU A 1026 -17.85 -7.44 -12.97
CA LEU A 1026 -18.77 -8.34 -13.67
C LEU A 1026 -20.22 -7.87 -13.58
N ASP A 1027 -20.54 -7.00 -12.61
CA ASP A 1027 -21.87 -6.38 -12.49
C ASP A 1027 -22.05 -5.30 -13.55
N LYS A 1028 -21.01 -4.48 -13.79
CA LYS A 1028 -21.04 -3.41 -14.80
C LYS A 1028 -20.57 -3.86 -16.19
N MET A 1029 -20.03 -5.07 -16.31
CA MET A 1029 -19.41 -5.56 -17.54
C MET A 1029 -18.28 -4.65 -18.05
N LEU A 1030 -17.44 -4.18 -17.12
CA LEU A 1030 -16.30 -3.30 -17.40
C LEU A 1030 -14.98 -3.96 -16.98
N MET A 1031 -13.91 -3.63 -17.70
CA MET A 1031 -12.55 -3.99 -17.34
C MET A 1031 -11.66 -2.74 -17.31
N TRP A 1032 -11.04 -2.44 -16.17
CA TRP A 1032 -9.94 -1.46 -16.09
C TRP A 1032 -8.62 -2.14 -16.44
N PHE A 1033 -7.74 -1.41 -17.11
CA PHE A 1033 -6.43 -1.90 -17.50
C PHE A 1033 -5.36 -0.82 -17.33
N SER A 1034 -4.20 -1.21 -16.84
CA SER A 1034 -3.11 -0.25 -16.56
C SER A 1034 -2.22 0.06 -17.77
N GLY A 1035 -2.09 -0.88 -18.71
CA GLY A 1035 -0.89 -0.99 -19.54
C GLY A 1035 0.30 -1.48 -18.71
N ASP A 1036 1.49 -1.51 -19.32
CA ASP A 1036 2.72 -1.94 -18.65
C ASP A 1036 3.02 -1.10 -17.39
N LEU A 1037 2.87 -1.72 -16.23
CA LEU A 1037 3.12 -1.12 -14.92
C LEU A 1037 4.62 -0.82 -14.73
N ALA A 1038 5.52 -1.56 -15.38
CA ALA A 1038 6.97 -1.32 -15.30
C ALA A 1038 7.39 0.02 -15.92
N PHE A 1039 6.59 0.55 -16.84
CA PHE A 1039 6.82 1.84 -17.49
C PHE A 1039 6.11 3.01 -16.76
N ARG A 1040 5.16 2.73 -15.86
CA ARG A 1040 4.26 3.72 -15.24
C ARG A 1040 4.35 3.83 -13.72
N LEU A 1041 4.84 2.83 -13.00
CA LEU A 1041 4.83 2.78 -11.52
C LEU A 1041 6.14 2.23 -10.95
N ALA A 1042 6.45 2.65 -9.72
CA ALA A 1042 7.60 2.18 -8.95
C ALA A 1042 7.21 1.27 -7.75
N GLY A 1043 5.94 0.82 -7.66
CA GLY A 1043 5.39 0.43 -6.35
C GLY A 1043 4.53 -0.83 -6.24
N ILE A 1044 4.47 -1.74 -7.23
CA ILE A 1044 3.90 -3.08 -6.99
C ILE A 1044 4.84 -4.11 -7.58
N VAL A 1045 5.89 -4.45 -6.84
CA VAL A 1045 6.81 -5.49 -7.24
C VAL A 1045 7.22 -6.30 -6.02
N ASN A 1046 6.67 -7.51 -5.91
CA ASN A 1046 7.32 -8.61 -5.20
C ASN A 1046 8.55 -9.01 -6.02
N TYR A 1047 9.69 -8.37 -5.74
CA TYR A 1047 10.93 -8.52 -6.51
C TYR A 1047 11.50 -9.95 -6.50
N THR A 1048 11.13 -10.76 -5.50
CA THR A 1048 11.77 -12.05 -5.23
C THR A 1048 11.59 -13.10 -6.32
N GLU A 1049 10.44 -13.15 -7.01
CA GLU A 1049 10.16 -14.22 -8.00
C GLU A 1049 10.87 -14.02 -9.37
N SER A 1050 11.54 -12.89 -9.57
CA SER A 1050 12.19 -12.53 -10.85
C SER A 1050 13.70 -12.30 -10.76
N LEU A 1051 14.31 -12.44 -9.57
CA LEU A 1051 15.74 -12.22 -9.42
C LEU A 1051 16.54 -13.35 -10.09
N PRO A 1052 17.65 -13.04 -10.77
CA PRO A 1052 18.62 -14.06 -11.10
C PRO A 1052 19.15 -14.68 -9.80
N TYR A 1053 19.44 -15.97 -9.84
CA TYR A 1053 19.99 -16.71 -8.71
C TYR A 1053 21.24 -17.48 -9.14
N THR A 1054 22.09 -17.81 -8.16
CA THR A 1054 23.28 -18.64 -8.31
C THR A 1054 23.35 -19.65 -7.16
N PRO A 1055 23.89 -20.86 -7.37
CA PRO A 1055 24.21 -21.75 -6.26
C PRO A 1055 25.28 -21.14 -5.35
N LEU A 1056 25.12 -21.38 -4.04
CA LEU A 1056 26.12 -21.11 -3.01
C LEU A 1056 27.05 -22.32 -2.86
N LEU A 1057 28.33 -22.06 -2.70
CA LEU A 1057 29.35 -23.08 -2.44
C LEU A 1057 29.62 -23.19 -0.93
N THR A 1058 29.88 -24.41 -0.46
CA THR A 1058 30.27 -24.68 0.93
C THR A 1058 31.77 -24.93 1.02
N ASN A 1059 32.47 -24.22 1.90
CA ASN A 1059 33.90 -24.42 2.14
C ASN A 1059 34.13 -25.32 3.38
N PRO A 1060 34.96 -26.37 3.29
CA PRO A 1060 35.19 -27.31 4.40
C PRO A 1060 35.94 -26.70 5.60
N ARG A 1061 36.57 -25.52 5.44
CA ARG A 1061 37.34 -24.84 6.50
C ARG A 1061 36.66 -23.56 7.01
N ASN A 1062 35.74 -22.99 6.25
CA ASN A 1062 35.06 -21.73 6.58
C ASN A 1062 33.57 -21.82 6.17
N PRO A 1063 32.61 -21.64 7.08
CA PRO A 1063 31.19 -21.78 6.78
C PRO A 1063 30.55 -20.55 6.11
N GLY A 1064 31.35 -19.56 5.69
CA GLY A 1064 30.87 -18.37 4.99
C GLY A 1064 30.23 -18.69 3.64
N TYR A 1065 29.54 -17.70 3.06
CA TYR A 1065 28.84 -17.86 1.79
C TYR A 1065 29.80 -17.64 0.59
N TYR A 1066 30.12 -18.73 -0.13
CA TYR A 1066 30.99 -18.69 -1.31
C TYR A 1066 30.19 -18.68 -2.62
N LEU A 1067 30.69 -17.95 -3.62
CA LEU A 1067 30.11 -17.84 -4.95
C LEU A 1067 30.95 -18.56 -6.01
N PRO A 1068 30.32 -19.21 -7.00
CA PRO A 1068 31.01 -19.89 -8.08
C PRO A 1068 31.37 -18.92 -9.22
N VAL A 1069 32.25 -17.96 -8.95
CA VAL A 1069 32.70 -16.99 -9.98
C VAL A 1069 33.69 -17.65 -10.93
N LYS A 1070 33.38 -17.66 -12.23
CA LYS A 1070 34.21 -18.23 -13.30
C LYS A 1070 35.05 -17.19 -14.05
N GLY A 1071 34.57 -15.95 -14.10
CA GLY A 1071 35.18 -14.90 -14.90
C GLY A 1071 34.81 -13.51 -14.40
N ILE A 1072 35.63 -12.54 -14.79
CA ILE A 1072 35.42 -11.12 -14.52
C ILE A 1072 35.56 -10.41 -15.86
N THR A 1073 34.51 -9.72 -16.29
CA THR A 1073 34.49 -8.97 -17.54
C THR A 1073 34.25 -7.50 -17.26
N VAL A 1074 35.06 -6.62 -17.84
CA VAL A 1074 34.89 -5.16 -17.72
C VAL A 1074 34.33 -4.62 -19.02
N SER A 1075 33.16 -3.99 -18.94
CA SER A 1075 32.41 -3.52 -20.11
C SER A 1075 32.25 -2.01 -20.11
N TRP A 1076 32.53 -1.37 -21.24
CA TRP A 1076 32.29 0.07 -21.41
C TRP A 1076 32.00 0.41 -22.87
N TYR A 1077 30.90 1.13 -23.14
CA TYR A 1077 30.49 1.58 -24.48
C TYR A 1077 30.51 0.50 -25.58
N GLY A 1078 30.00 -0.70 -25.28
CA GLY A 1078 29.90 -1.81 -26.25
C GLY A 1078 31.22 -2.56 -26.50
N ARG A 1079 32.28 -2.24 -25.74
CA ARG A 1079 33.50 -3.04 -25.64
C ARG A 1079 33.48 -3.84 -24.34
N ASP A 1080 33.65 -5.15 -24.46
CA ASP A 1080 33.78 -6.07 -23.34
C ASP A 1080 35.23 -6.59 -23.29
N VAL A 1081 35.88 -6.45 -22.13
CA VAL A 1081 37.25 -6.91 -21.88
C VAL A 1081 37.26 -7.90 -20.73
N THR A 1082 37.40 -9.18 -21.04
CA THR A 1082 37.51 -10.25 -20.03
C THR A 1082 38.91 -10.26 -19.42
N ALA A 1083 38.98 -10.35 -18.08
CA ALA A 1083 40.25 -10.45 -17.35
C ALA A 1083 40.96 -11.78 -17.66
N SER A 1084 42.24 -11.70 -18.02
CA SER A 1084 43.07 -12.87 -18.32
C SER A 1084 43.54 -13.56 -17.05
N LEU A 1085 42.63 -14.29 -16.41
CA LEU A 1085 42.88 -14.99 -15.15
C LEU A 1085 43.67 -16.30 -15.37
N PRO A 1086 44.58 -16.68 -14.45
CA PRO A 1086 45.15 -18.02 -14.45
C PRO A 1086 44.06 -19.11 -14.34
N ALA A 1087 44.34 -20.30 -14.88
CA ALA A 1087 43.43 -21.44 -14.75
C ALA A 1087 43.13 -21.70 -13.26
N ASP A 1088 41.84 -21.90 -12.95
CA ASP A 1088 41.35 -22.14 -11.59
C ASP A 1088 41.61 -21.02 -10.57
N ALA A 1089 42.02 -19.81 -11.00
CA ALA A 1089 42.39 -18.73 -10.09
C ALA A 1089 41.29 -18.34 -9.09
N LEU A 1090 40.02 -18.44 -9.50
CA LEU A 1090 38.83 -18.14 -8.69
C LEU A 1090 38.14 -19.40 -8.13
N ASN A 1091 38.57 -20.60 -8.53
CA ASN A 1091 37.93 -21.84 -8.11
C ASN A 1091 38.32 -22.18 -6.67
N MET A 1092 37.41 -22.85 -5.96
CA MET A 1092 37.67 -23.39 -4.63
C MET A 1092 38.15 -24.83 -4.74
N ASP A 1093 39.29 -25.14 -4.10
CA ASP A 1093 39.77 -26.50 -3.92
C ASP A 1093 38.83 -27.22 -2.93
N ALA A 1094 38.06 -28.18 -3.43
CA ALA A 1094 37.08 -28.93 -2.63
C ALA A 1094 37.72 -29.75 -1.48
N ARG A 1095 39.02 -30.08 -1.55
CA ARG A 1095 39.74 -30.87 -0.55
C ARG A 1095 40.37 -29.99 0.53
N THR A 1096 40.92 -28.84 0.14
CA THR A 1096 41.64 -27.95 1.07
C THR A 1096 40.83 -26.73 1.50
N GLY A 1097 39.72 -26.43 0.84
CA GLY A 1097 38.94 -25.21 1.06
C GLY A 1097 39.68 -23.94 0.69
N ARG A 1098 40.77 -24.01 -0.08
CA ARG A 1098 41.55 -22.85 -0.53
C ARG A 1098 40.96 -22.26 -1.81
N GLY A 1099 41.01 -20.95 -1.96
CA GLY A 1099 40.45 -20.26 -3.13
C GLY A 1099 38.95 -19.98 -2.99
N GLY A 1100 38.26 -19.80 -4.11
CA GLY A 1100 36.86 -19.36 -4.13
C GLY A 1100 36.69 -17.86 -3.90
N VAL A 1101 35.45 -17.39 -4.07
CA VAL A 1101 35.03 -16.00 -3.84
C VAL A 1101 34.03 -15.98 -2.70
N VAL A 1102 34.31 -15.24 -1.62
CA VAL A 1102 33.47 -15.22 -0.40
C VAL A 1102 32.81 -13.86 -0.18
N LEU A 1103 31.58 -13.86 0.33
CA LEU A 1103 30.87 -12.65 0.74
C LEU A 1103 31.26 -12.24 2.16
N SER A 1104 31.60 -10.97 2.38
CA SER A 1104 31.94 -10.45 3.70
C SER A 1104 31.31 -9.08 3.95
N THR A 1105 30.61 -8.96 5.08
CA THR A 1105 30.07 -7.68 5.61
C THR A 1105 30.99 -7.01 6.62
N THR A 1106 32.10 -7.65 6.98
CA THR A 1106 33.14 -7.12 7.87
C THR A 1106 34.33 -6.54 7.11
N THR A 1107 34.36 -6.73 5.79
CA THR A 1107 35.38 -6.16 4.91
C THR A 1107 34.80 -4.94 4.15
N PRO A 1108 35.31 -3.71 4.32
CA PRO A 1108 34.71 -2.51 3.72
C PRO A 1108 34.71 -2.47 2.18
N TYR A 1109 35.80 -2.94 1.56
CA TYR A 1109 35.99 -2.98 0.11
C TYR A 1109 36.37 -4.40 -0.30
N ALA A 1110 36.03 -4.79 -1.51
CA ALA A 1110 36.49 -6.07 -2.04
C ALA A 1110 38.02 -6.14 -2.06
N VAL A 1111 38.55 -7.32 -1.81
CA VAL A 1111 39.99 -7.59 -1.78
C VAL A 1111 40.28 -8.79 -2.67
N MET A 1112 41.30 -8.69 -3.54
CA MET A 1112 41.67 -9.74 -4.49
C MET A 1112 43.10 -10.20 -4.25
N ARG A 1113 43.36 -11.50 -4.43
CA ARG A 1113 44.72 -12.05 -4.45
C ARG A 1113 45.55 -11.35 -5.55
N PRO A 1114 46.86 -11.11 -5.36
CA PRO A 1114 47.69 -10.31 -6.29
C PRO A 1114 47.60 -10.70 -7.77
N ASP A 1115 47.55 -12.00 -8.09
CA ASP A 1115 47.40 -12.52 -9.45
C ASP A 1115 46.04 -12.18 -10.06
N VAL A 1116 44.96 -12.25 -9.29
CA VAL A 1116 43.59 -11.88 -9.69
C VAL A 1116 43.46 -10.37 -9.83
N PHE A 1117 44.00 -9.61 -8.87
CA PHE A 1117 43.96 -8.15 -8.87
C PHE A 1117 44.67 -7.56 -10.09
N ARG A 1118 45.85 -8.09 -10.42
CA ARG A 1118 46.62 -7.65 -11.61
C ARG A 1118 45.83 -7.88 -12.90
N ALA A 1119 45.26 -9.07 -13.09
CA ALA A 1119 44.46 -9.37 -14.29
C ALA A 1119 43.22 -8.48 -14.40
N PHE A 1120 42.54 -8.23 -13.28
CA PHE A 1120 41.41 -7.29 -13.22
C PHE A 1120 41.85 -5.85 -13.57
N ALA A 1121 42.95 -5.38 -12.98
CA ALA A 1121 43.46 -4.03 -13.19
C ALA A 1121 43.84 -3.79 -14.66
N GLU A 1122 44.47 -4.78 -15.31
CA GLU A 1122 44.82 -4.73 -16.73
C GLU A 1122 43.57 -4.67 -17.62
N ALA A 1123 42.54 -5.47 -17.32
CA ALA A 1123 41.27 -5.45 -18.05
C ALA A 1123 40.55 -4.10 -17.91
N PHE A 1124 40.53 -3.55 -16.69
CA PHE A 1124 39.90 -2.24 -16.41
C PHE A 1124 40.61 -1.10 -17.16
N ASP A 1125 41.94 -1.08 -17.12
CA ASP A 1125 42.76 -0.13 -17.85
C ASP A 1125 42.60 -0.27 -19.38
N ALA A 1126 42.47 -1.50 -19.90
CA ALA A 1126 42.25 -1.78 -21.32
C ALA A 1126 40.85 -1.37 -21.79
N ALA A 1127 39.83 -1.50 -20.95
CA ALA A 1127 38.48 -1.01 -21.23
C ALA A 1127 38.46 0.52 -21.37
N ILE A 1128 39.20 1.25 -20.52
CA ILE A 1128 39.31 2.71 -20.60
C ILE A 1128 40.09 3.16 -21.84
N ARG A 1129 41.28 2.59 -22.07
CA ARG A 1129 42.16 2.96 -23.22
C ARG A 1129 41.55 2.62 -24.58
N GLY A 1130 40.61 1.67 -24.61
CA GLY A 1130 39.99 1.15 -25.83
C GLY A 1130 38.88 2.01 -26.43
N THR A 1131 38.55 3.15 -25.82
CA THR A 1131 37.47 4.04 -26.26
C THR A 1131 37.99 5.44 -26.55
N ASP A 1132 37.54 6.04 -27.65
CA ASP A 1132 37.85 7.45 -27.99
C ASP A 1132 36.90 8.45 -27.29
N TYR A 1133 36.00 7.95 -26.44
CA TYR A 1133 34.82 8.67 -25.96
C TYR A 1133 35.12 9.65 -24.81
N ALA A 1134 36.13 9.36 -23.98
CA ALA A 1134 36.56 10.25 -22.90
C ALA A 1134 38.08 10.16 -22.69
N LYS A 1135 38.74 11.32 -22.50
CA LYS A 1135 40.18 11.42 -22.22
C LYS A 1135 40.45 11.21 -20.72
N VAL A 1136 40.16 10.01 -20.21
CA VAL A 1136 40.41 9.64 -18.82
C VAL A 1136 41.86 9.20 -18.65
N VAL A 1137 42.58 9.79 -17.70
CA VAL A 1137 44.00 9.48 -17.45
C VAL A 1137 44.18 8.87 -16.07
N ARG A 1138 45.03 7.84 -15.98
CA ARG A 1138 45.44 7.23 -14.71
C ARG A 1138 46.29 8.21 -13.92
N VAL A 1139 45.95 8.43 -12.65
CA VAL A 1139 46.67 9.33 -11.71
C VAL A 1139 47.40 8.50 -10.64
N PRO A 1140 48.32 9.11 -9.87
CA PRO A 1140 48.96 8.42 -8.76
C PRO A 1140 47.95 7.79 -7.79
N ALA A 1141 48.25 6.58 -7.33
CA ALA A 1141 47.43 5.85 -6.37
C ALA A 1141 47.17 6.68 -5.10
N VAL A 1142 45.96 6.55 -4.55
CA VAL A 1142 45.54 7.19 -3.31
C VAL A 1142 45.27 6.07 -2.32
N GLU A 1143 46.14 5.89 -1.33
CA GLU A 1143 45.98 4.79 -0.37
C GLU A 1143 44.60 4.81 0.31
N PRO A 1144 43.93 3.65 0.44
CA PRO A 1144 44.41 2.30 0.10
C PRO A 1144 44.27 1.88 -1.38
N PHE A 1145 43.68 2.71 -2.24
CA PHE A 1145 43.31 2.37 -3.62
C PHE A 1145 44.49 2.45 -4.61
N LYS A 1146 44.73 1.37 -5.37
CA LYS A 1146 45.83 1.28 -6.36
C LYS A 1146 45.45 1.72 -7.79
N LEU A 1147 44.16 1.76 -8.12
CA LEU A 1147 43.64 2.23 -9.40
C LEU A 1147 42.89 3.54 -9.20
N CYS A 1148 43.48 4.64 -9.65
CA CYS A 1148 42.90 5.98 -9.56
C CYS A 1148 43.02 6.69 -10.90
N TYR A 1149 42.01 7.50 -11.21
CA TYR A 1149 41.90 8.28 -12.45
C TYR A 1149 41.57 9.74 -12.13
N ASP A 1150 41.89 10.63 -13.06
CA ASP A 1150 41.72 12.09 -12.95
C ASP A 1150 40.27 12.56 -12.76
N GLY A 1151 39.30 11.66 -12.88
CA GLY A 1151 37.88 11.96 -12.71
C GLY A 1151 37.23 12.58 -13.95
N ALA A 1152 37.90 12.59 -15.11
CA ALA A 1152 37.37 13.10 -16.38
C ALA A 1152 36.30 12.19 -17.02
N PHE A 1153 35.71 11.28 -16.24
CA PHE A 1153 34.60 10.45 -16.69
C PHE A 1153 33.39 11.34 -17.02
N PRO A 1154 32.61 11.02 -18.07
CA PRO A 1154 31.40 11.77 -18.35
C PRO A 1154 30.42 11.71 -17.19
N PHE A 1155 30.00 12.88 -16.67
CA PHE A 1155 28.97 12.91 -15.63
C PHE A 1155 27.59 12.73 -16.26
N ARG A 1156 26.90 11.63 -15.94
CA ARG A 1156 25.49 11.46 -16.28
C ARG A 1156 24.68 12.30 -15.32
N LYS A 1157 23.93 13.27 -15.84
CA LYS A 1157 23.14 14.17 -14.97
C LYS A 1157 21.96 13.48 -14.29
N ARG A 1158 21.47 12.33 -14.80
CA ARG A 1158 20.26 11.63 -14.30
C ARG A 1158 20.22 10.13 -14.76
N PRO A 1159 20.40 9.14 -13.86
CA PRO A 1159 20.72 9.35 -12.46
C PRO A 1159 22.05 10.12 -12.35
N PRO A 1160 22.19 11.02 -11.35
CA PRO A 1160 23.40 11.80 -11.15
C PRO A 1160 24.54 10.86 -10.73
N THR A 1161 25.25 10.32 -11.70
CA THR A 1161 26.32 9.34 -11.50
C THR A 1161 27.39 9.48 -12.57
N TRP A 1162 28.58 8.99 -12.28
CA TRP A 1162 29.67 8.97 -13.25
C TRP A 1162 29.50 7.81 -14.22
N ASP A 1163 29.68 8.09 -15.51
CA ASP A 1163 29.71 7.07 -16.56
C ASP A 1163 31.07 6.37 -16.57
N VAL A 1164 31.17 5.32 -15.78
CA VAL A 1164 32.37 4.50 -15.62
C VAL A 1164 32.13 3.11 -16.23
N PRO A 1165 33.18 2.30 -16.47
CA PRO A 1165 33.03 0.90 -16.87
C PRO A 1165 32.11 0.12 -15.92
N THR A 1166 31.44 -0.93 -16.38
CA THR A 1166 30.74 -1.88 -15.50
C THR A 1166 31.60 -3.11 -15.29
N ILE A 1167 31.50 -3.73 -14.11
CA ILE A 1167 32.24 -4.96 -13.79
C ILE A 1167 31.22 -6.10 -13.69
N ASP A 1168 31.34 -7.08 -14.57
CA ASP A 1168 30.47 -8.25 -14.64
C ASP A 1168 31.16 -9.45 -14.00
N LEU A 1169 30.53 -10.02 -12.97
CA LEU A 1169 30.92 -11.28 -12.35
C LEU A 1169 30.15 -12.41 -13.04
N GLU A 1170 30.89 -13.30 -13.70
CA GLU A 1170 30.31 -14.45 -14.41
C GLU A 1170 30.14 -15.61 -13.43
N LEU A 1171 28.90 -15.91 -13.06
CA LEU A 1171 28.57 -16.91 -12.05
C LEU A 1171 28.18 -18.25 -12.70
N ALA A 1172 28.78 -19.34 -12.23
CA ALA A 1172 28.46 -20.67 -12.72
C ALA A 1172 27.06 -21.11 -12.28
N GLY A 1173 26.26 -21.60 -13.24
CA GLY A 1173 24.91 -22.10 -12.94
C GLY A 1173 23.91 -21.00 -12.59
N ALA A 1174 24.26 -19.74 -12.82
CA ALA A 1174 23.37 -18.62 -12.57
C ALA A 1174 22.39 -18.39 -13.73
N THR A 1175 21.22 -17.84 -13.39
CA THR A 1175 20.18 -17.46 -14.38
C THR A 1175 20.36 -16.03 -14.92
N GLY A 1176 21.38 -15.31 -14.47
CA GLY A 1176 21.76 -13.99 -14.96
C GLY A 1176 23.18 -13.60 -14.55
N ILE A 1177 23.65 -12.44 -15.04
CA ILE A 1177 24.99 -11.89 -14.75
C ILE A 1177 24.89 -10.95 -13.55
N TRP A 1178 25.81 -11.06 -12.58
CA TRP A 1178 25.91 -10.09 -11.49
C TRP A 1178 26.79 -8.92 -11.92
N ARG A 1179 26.16 -7.79 -12.24
CA ARG A 1179 26.82 -6.56 -12.69
C ARG A 1179 26.97 -5.55 -11.56
N LEU A 1180 28.21 -5.10 -11.33
CA LEU A 1180 28.55 -4.00 -10.42
C LEU A 1180 28.58 -2.69 -11.21
N PHE A 1181 27.90 -1.69 -10.66
CA PHE A 1181 27.79 -0.35 -11.23
C PHE A 1181 28.54 0.67 -10.36
N THR A 1182 28.52 1.95 -10.78
CA THR A 1182 29.35 3.01 -10.23
C THR A 1182 29.37 3.06 -8.71
N GLU A 1183 28.21 2.94 -8.05
CA GLU A 1183 28.15 3.07 -6.58
C GLU A 1183 28.65 1.83 -5.85
N ASN A 1184 28.74 0.68 -6.51
CA ASN A 1184 29.23 -0.57 -5.91
C ASN A 1184 30.76 -0.66 -5.85
N TYR A 1185 31.49 0.18 -6.58
CA TYR A 1185 32.95 0.04 -6.63
C TYR A 1185 33.74 1.34 -6.86
N MET A 1186 33.16 2.45 -7.33
CA MET A 1186 33.90 3.71 -7.46
C MET A 1186 33.91 4.50 -6.15
N VAL A 1187 35.06 5.08 -5.84
CA VAL A 1187 35.29 5.91 -4.66
C VAL A 1187 35.81 7.27 -5.10
N GLN A 1188 35.09 8.33 -4.74
CA GLN A 1188 35.54 9.69 -4.98
C GLN A 1188 36.57 10.10 -3.93
N THR A 1189 37.74 10.56 -4.37
CA THR A 1189 38.83 11.04 -3.51
C THR A 1189 39.17 12.49 -3.85
N PRO A 1190 39.90 13.22 -2.99
CA PRO A 1190 40.36 14.58 -3.29
C PRO A 1190 41.26 14.69 -4.54
N ARG A 1191 41.86 13.59 -4.99
CA ARG A 1191 42.81 13.52 -6.10
C ARG A 1191 42.23 12.90 -7.38
N GLY A 1192 40.94 12.57 -7.39
CA GLY A 1192 40.27 11.94 -8.53
C GLY A 1192 39.35 10.80 -8.10
N MET A 1193 38.97 9.94 -9.04
CA MET A 1193 38.11 8.79 -8.78
C MET A 1193 38.91 7.49 -8.79
N CYS A 1194 38.75 6.68 -7.74
CA CYS A 1194 39.49 5.45 -7.54
C CYS A 1194 38.56 4.23 -7.53
N VAL A 1195 39.10 3.07 -7.90
CA VAL A 1195 38.43 1.77 -7.82
C VAL A 1195 38.59 1.23 -6.39
N GLY A 1196 37.47 1.07 -5.70
CA GLY A 1196 37.31 0.50 -4.37
C GLY A 1196 37.38 -1.04 -4.36
N ILE A 1197 38.38 -1.58 -5.05
CA ILE A 1197 38.79 -2.98 -5.00
C ILE A 1197 40.28 -2.97 -4.69
N LEU A 1198 40.68 -3.72 -3.68
CA LEU A 1198 42.01 -3.69 -3.10
C LEU A 1198 42.80 -4.96 -3.43
N GLU A 1199 44.12 -4.85 -3.43
CA GLU A 1199 45.02 -6.00 -3.51
C GLU A 1199 45.29 -6.54 -2.11
N MET A 1200 45.29 -7.87 -1.94
CA MET A 1200 45.62 -8.51 -0.66
C MET A 1200 47.11 -8.32 -0.34
N GLU A 1201 47.42 -7.82 0.86
CA GLU A 1201 48.80 -7.60 1.30
C GLU A 1201 49.50 -8.92 1.69
N ALA A 1202 50.69 -9.16 1.15
CA ALA A 1202 51.49 -10.33 1.49
C ALA A 1202 52.01 -10.22 2.94
N GLY A 1203 51.52 -11.07 3.84
CA GLY A 1203 51.91 -11.11 5.25
C GLY A 1203 51.02 -10.32 6.20
N GLY A 1204 49.99 -9.62 5.69
CA GLY A 1204 48.88 -9.14 6.50
C GLY A 1204 47.95 -10.29 6.90
N GLY A 1205 47.31 -10.21 8.06
CA GLY A 1205 46.29 -11.20 8.44
C GLY A 1205 45.19 -11.26 7.37
N MET A 1206 44.83 -12.48 6.93
CA MET A 1206 43.77 -12.62 5.92
C MET A 1206 42.44 -12.15 6.50
N PRO A 1207 41.59 -11.43 5.73
CA PRO A 1207 40.31 -10.92 6.24
C PRO A 1207 39.33 -12.02 6.64
N VAL A 1208 39.48 -13.21 6.05
CA VAL A 1208 38.62 -14.38 6.24
C VAL A 1208 39.47 -15.65 6.22
N ASP A 1209 39.19 -16.59 7.12
CA ASP A 1209 39.83 -17.92 7.15
C ASP A 1209 39.51 -18.70 5.86
N GLY A 1210 40.48 -19.43 5.31
CA GLY A 1210 40.28 -20.26 4.10
C GLY A 1210 41.05 -19.80 2.86
N GLU A 1211 41.86 -18.74 2.95
CA GLU A 1211 42.68 -18.24 1.83
C GLU A 1211 41.87 -18.00 0.53
N PRO A 1212 40.80 -17.19 0.57
CA PRO A 1212 39.97 -16.95 -0.60
C PRO A 1212 40.75 -16.25 -1.72
N ALA A 1213 40.37 -16.51 -2.97
CA ALA A 1213 40.94 -15.81 -4.13
C ALA A 1213 40.44 -14.35 -4.21
N MET A 1214 39.22 -14.12 -3.72
CA MET A 1214 38.58 -12.81 -3.64
C MET A 1214 37.59 -12.77 -2.48
N VAL A 1215 37.55 -11.64 -1.78
CA VAL A 1215 36.52 -11.31 -0.79
C VAL A 1215 35.69 -10.18 -1.38
N LEU A 1216 34.38 -10.38 -1.55
CA LEU A 1216 33.45 -9.32 -1.92
C LEU A 1216 33.02 -8.58 -0.65
N GLY A 1217 33.43 -7.32 -0.54
CA GLY A 1217 33.21 -6.49 0.64
C GLY A 1217 31.91 -5.68 0.60
N LEU A 1218 31.67 -4.92 1.67
CA LEU A 1218 30.47 -4.11 1.88
C LEU A 1218 30.14 -3.20 0.71
N LYS A 1219 31.13 -2.50 0.15
CA LYS A 1219 30.91 -1.57 -0.97
C LYS A 1219 30.29 -2.26 -2.18
N GLN A 1220 30.69 -3.52 -2.46
CA GLN A 1220 30.18 -4.30 -3.58
C GLN A 1220 28.81 -4.91 -3.31
N LEU A 1221 28.46 -5.16 -2.04
CA LEU A 1221 27.16 -5.69 -1.64
C LEU A 1221 26.10 -4.58 -1.49
N ASP A 1222 26.53 -3.34 -1.26
CA ASP A 1222 25.66 -2.20 -1.01
C ASP A 1222 24.63 -1.97 -2.12
N THR A 1223 23.43 -1.51 -1.76
CA THR A 1223 22.30 -1.20 -2.68
C THR A 1223 21.82 -2.37 -3.57
N ASN A 1224 22.15 -3.62 -3.22
CA ASN A 1224 21.61 -4.83 -3.85
C ASN A 1224 20.63 -5.55 -2.91
N LEU A 1225 19.60 -6.17 -3.47
CA LEU A 1225 18.75 -7.14 -2.78
C LEU A 1225 19.40 -8.52 -2.89
N LEU A 1226 19.73 -9.12 -1.75
CA LEU A 1226 20.31 -10.45 -1.65
C LEU A 1226 19.36 -11.35 -0.85
N VAL A 1227 18.89 -12.44 -1.44
CA VAL A 1227 18.01 -13.43 -0.79
C VAL A 1227 18.76 -14.75 -0.69
N PHE A 1228 19.07 -15.17 0.54
CA PHE A 1228 19.75 -16.42 0.83
C PHE A 1228 18.69 -17.50 1.09
N ASP A 1229 18.48 -18.39 0.12
CA ASP A 1229 17.68 -19.61 0.28
C ASP A 1229 18.63 -20.70 0.80
N LEU A 1230 18.67 -20.84 2.13
CA LEU A 1230 19.59 -21.76 2.81
C LEU A 1230 19.18 -23.23 2.62
N ASP A 1231 17.90 -23.51 2.38
CA ASP A 1231 17.39 -24.86 2.16
C ASP A 1231 17.84 -25.40 0.80
N LYS A 1232 17.80 -24.55 -0.23
CA LYS A 1232 18.24 -24.91 -1.59
C LYS A 1232 19.70 -24.56 -1.85
N MET A 1233 20.38 -23.92 -0.90
CA MET A 1233 21.73 -23.37 -1.07
C MET A 1233 21.83 -22.45 -2.29
N LEU A 1234 20.86 -21.55 -2.46
CA LEU A 1234 20.82 -20.57 -3.56
C LEU A 1234 20.93 -19.15 -3.01
N LEU A 1235 21.65 -18.30 -3.74
CA LEU A 1235 21.64 -16.86 -3.56
C LEU A 1235 20.90 -16.23 -4.74
N TRP A 1236 19.80 -15.55 -4.46
CA TRP A 1236 19.13 -14.68 -5.42
C TRP A 1236 19.66 -13.27 -5.23
N PHE A 1237 19.93 -12.57 -6.32
CA PHE A 1237 20.57 -11.26 -6.27
C PHE A 1237 19.94 -10.29 -7.28
N SER A 1238 19.86 -9.02 -6.91
CA SER A 1238 19.60 -7.94 -7.85
C SER A 1238 20.91 -7.31 -8.36
N GLY A 1239 20.83 -6.51 -9.42
CA GLY A 1239 21.84 -5.47 -9.68
C GLY A 1239 21.59 -4.23 -8.82
N GLU A 1240 22.38 -3.17 -9.04
CA GLU A 1240 22.27 -1.90 -8.30
C GLU A 1240 20.84 -1.32 -8.40
N LEU A 1241 20.14 -1.24 -7.26
CA LEU A 1241 18.73 -0.83 -7.19
C LEU A 1241 18.52 0.68 -7.42
N SER A 1242 19.58 1.48 -7.29
CA SER A 1242 19.59 2.94 -7.49
C SER A 1242 19.12 3.36 -8.90
N PHE A 1243 19.40 2.54 -9.92
CA PHE A 1243 19.01 2.79 -11.31
C PHE A 1243 17.51 2.55 -11.58
N ARG A 1244 16.81 1.92 -10.63
CA ARG A 1244 15.40 1.53 -10.72
C ARG A 1244 14.48 2.36 -9.82
N LEU A 1245 14.98 3.49 -9.29
CA LEU A 1245 14.23 4.47 -8.47
C LEU A 1245 13.62 3.92 -7.15
N THR A 1246 14.00 2.71 -6.73
CA THR A 1246 13.65 2.12 -5.42
C THR A 1246 14.92 1.72 -4.70
N GLY A 1247 15.30 2.37 -3.60
CA GLY A 1247 16.33 1.84 -2.70
C GLY A 1247 15.77 0.77 -1.76
N CYS A 1248 16.62 0.04 -1.02
CA CYS A 1248 16.21 -0.95 -0.01
C CYS A 1248 15.41 -0.38 1.19
N VAL A 1249 15.08 0.93 1.17
CA VAL A 1249 14.39 1.67 2.21
C VAL A 1249 12.87 1.70 1.99
N SER A 1250 12.38 1.26 0.83
CA SER A 1250 10.94 1.08 0.57
C SER A 1250 10.50 -0.27 1.13
N PRO A 1251 9.57 -0.34 2.10
CA PRO A 1251 9.08 -1.63 2.58
C PRO A 1251 8.33 -2.36 1.46
N PHE A 1252 8.59 -3.67 1.39
CA PHE A 1252 7.98 -4.67 0.52
C PHE A 1252 6.48 -4.83 0.76
#